data_AF-A0A7H4GJC4-F1
#
_entry.id   AF-A0A7H4GJC4-F1
#
_cell.length_a   1.000
_cell.length_b   1.000
_cell.length_c   1.000
_cell.angle_alpha   90.00
_cell.angle_beta   90.00
_cell.angle_gamma   90.00
#
_symmetry.space_group_name_H-M   'P 1'
#
loop_
_entity.id
_entity.type
_entity.pdbx_description
1 polymer ?
#
loop_
_entity_poly.entity_id
_entity_poly.type
_entity_poly.pdbx_seq_one_letter_code
_entity_poly.pdbx_strand_id
1 'polypeptide(L)'
;MSDQRNWDAATWEGSRKAQLRRALGLSVEQRLQELDELTETARQLASRNQHGTASADGAAQARDSEDHPHYKAPPPRSVLPLPGCNPVPLAGYLKALGAFRLIAEQVDPQACGYWNADQFILVTELDRDDLREFLLQRYRPTPVLAPWNGGSGFYYREEKLKEVDPDTGKRKKTGRRTEPTKATRAVDTILSGNAIRLADYRQAAFQAKEIIQNLGYEKAPGDEEKYQLAQALRGDLSDKGLEAFDAVLMLSGEKLNFPPLLGTGGNDGNLDFTNNFMQRLLEVIDPDTGEATEPAGSWLDGALFGQPIPELASAAIGQFAPGNAGGPNSTAGFEGGSLINPWDFILMIEGALMFAATATRRLESAQQGTLSYPFTVRPTGSGSGGTALSDEGPARAEIWLPIWSSPCSLNELHVLFSEGRATIGRRPAKDGLDFARAISRLGVDRGLEGFQRYGFMMRSGKAYLATPLNRIAVRRNPAADLIANLEGSSHWLERFRQLGRSKGASASVRSLVRLLEDGIFELAQASDDRTKATQRLLTILGEIQLYLARSPSARDPNGGNCPPVPWLKPDWLADDGSDELAIAAALAGLHGRSLEDGRMQTRLPMRVHLAPDDGKSRPAWLEGKSHLNVWGQGPLESNLANATRQRLLAADRLDLEDKPFRFTRTCSLASVARWLAGDLDTARIAALLPGLALIRLPRGGQQRREMDFPVPAVYRLLKPFFCTDAQLREAGLLPADRNLPLPGELVRRIVTNDLSGAVGIARRRLRAAGVRCPLPAISAPEVDGMRLLAALLAPVSGFELARLLPRERRTESNETT
;
A
#
# COMPACT_ATOMS: atom_id res chain seq x y z
N MET A 1 -24.52 29.15 48.12
CA MET A 1 -23.20 28.58 48.42
C MET A 1 -22.56 28.23 47.09
N SER A 2 -21.34 28.70 46.86
CA SER A 2 -20.71 28.82 45.54
C SER A 2 -20.38 27.46 44.91
N ASP A 3 -21.01 27.19 43.76
CA ASP A 3 -20.75 26.03 42.92
C ASP A 3 -19.52 26.31 42.04
N GLN A 4 -18.34 25.99 42.57
CA GLN A 4 -17.06 26.20 41.90
C GLN A 4 -16.86 25.08 40.86
N ARG A 5 -17.41 25.27 39.65
CA ARG A 5 -17.15 24.38 38.51
C ARG A 5 -15.64 24.25 38.28
N ASN A 6 -15.15 23.01 38.31
CA ASN A 6 -13.72 22.70 38.23
C ASN A 6 -13.24 22.73 36.77
N TRP A 7 -12.93 23.93 36.27
CA TRP A 7 -12.46 24.16 34.89
C TRP A 7 -11.12 23.48 34.55
N ASP A 8 -10.39 22.96 35.55
CA ASP A 8 -9.19 22.15 35.35
C ASP A 8 -9.48 20.79 34.67
N ALA A 9 -10.72 20.32 34.55
CA ALA A 9 -11.04 19.07 33.83
C ALA A 9 -11.48 19.28 32.37
N ALA A 10 -11.86 20.51 32.00
CA ALA A 10 -12.53 20.80 30.73
C ALA A 10 -11.56 21.03 29.54
N THR A 11 -10.26 21.07 29.79
CA THR A 11 -9.22 21.31 28.77
C THR A 11 -8.10 20.28 28.86
N TRP A 12 -7.44 19.99 27.73
CA TRP A 12 -6.30 19.07 27.69
C TRP A 12 -5.16 19.46 28.65
N GLU A 13 -4.88 20.77 28.80
CA GLU A 13 -3.87 21.25 29.76
C GLU A 13 -4.29 21.03 31.21
N GLY A 14 -5.59 21.16 31.49
CA GLY A 14 -6.16 20.85 32.78
C GLY A 14 -6.12 19.35 33.11
N SER A 15 -6.52 18.49 32.17
CA SER A 15 -6.42 17.03 32.29
C SER A 15 -4.97 16.57 32.50
N ARG A 16 -4.00 17.17 31.78
CA ARG A 16 -2.57 16.91 31.99
C ARG A 16 -2.09 17.39 33.35
N LYS A 17 -2.54 18.55 33.85
CA LYS A 17 -2.24 19.01 35.21
C LYS A 17 -2.86 18.09 36.26
N ALA A 18 -4.05 17.54 36.02
CA ALA A 18 -4.70 16.56 36.89
C ALA A 18 -3.97 15.21 36.88
N GLN A 19 -3.55 14.72 35.71
CA GLN A 19 -2.70 13.53 35.58
C GLN A 19 -1.33 13.73 36.23
N LEU A 20 -0.72 14.91 36.09
CA LEU A 20 0.52 15.27 36.78
C LEU A 20 0.32 15.41 38.28
N ARG A 21 -0.81 15.94 38.77
CA ARG A 21 -1.16 15.95 40.20
C ARG A 21 -1.42 14.54 40.74
N ARG A 22 -2.04 13.67 39.95
CA ARG A 22 -2.27 12.24 40.28
C ARG A 22 -0.95 11.49 40.34
N ALA A 23 -0.08 11.69 39.35
CA ALA A 23 1.28 11.18 39.34
C ALA A 23 2.07 11.74 40.54
N LEU A 24 1.96 13.04 40.84
CA LEU A 24 2.58 13.69 42.01
C LEU A 24 2.03 13.17 43.35
N GLY A 25 0.83 12.60 43.37
CA GLY A 25 0.21 11.95 44.53
C GLY A 25 0.59 10.47 44.73
N LEU A 26 1.21 9.83 43.74
CA LEU A 26 1.79 8.49 43.89
C LEU A 26 3.06 8.58 44.75
N SER A 27 3.26 7.60 45.63
CA SER A 27 4.52 7.47 46.37
C SER A 27 5.67 7.21 45.39
N VAL A 28 6.91 7.51 45.82
CA VAL A 28 8.12 7.23 45.02
C VAL A 28 8.20 5.73 44.66
N GLU A 29 7.75 4.87 45.58
CA GLU A 29 7.69 3.41 45.40
C GLU A 29 6.70 3.00 44.30
N GLN A 30 5.49 3.57 44.28
CA GLN A 30 4.49 3.29 43.23
C GLN A 30 4.95 3.73 41.84
N ARG A 31 5.64 4.88 41.74
CA ARG A 31 6.20 5.34 40.46
C ARG A 31 7.35 4.46 39.98
N LEU A 32 8.17 3.94 40.89
CA LEU A 32 9.23 3.01 40.55
C LEU A 32 8.65 1.67 40.08
N GLN A 33 7.58 1.21 40.71
CA GLN A 33 6.88 -0.02 40.34
C GLN A 33 6.25 0.07 38.94
N GLU A 34 5.54 1.16 38.62
CA GLU A 34 5.00 1.41 37.28
C GLU A 34 6.10 1.56 36.21
N LEU A 35 7.23 2.18 36.57
CA LEU A 35 8.38 2.32 35.67
C LEU A 35 9.07 0.97 35.43
N ASP A 36 9.20 0.15 36.45
CA ASP A 36 9.76 -1.19 36.36
C ASP A 36 8.85 -2.10 35.52
N GLU A 37 7.53 -2.06 35.69
CA GLU A 37 6.57 -2.77 34.85
C GLU A 37 6.64 -2.35 33.36
N LEU A 38 6.75 -1.06 33.09
CA LEU A 38 6.97 -0.53 31.73
C LEU A 38 8.30 -1.00 31.13
N THR A 39 9.36 -1.04 31.96
CA THR A 39 10.70 -1.47 31.54
C THR A 39 10.76 -2.98 31.31
N GLU A 40 10.09 -3.77 32.16
CA GLU A 40 9.91 -5.21 32.03
C GLU A 40 9.16 -5.54 30.73
N THR A 41 8.06 -4.83 30.46
CA THR A 41 7.27 -4.99 29.23
C THR A 41 8.09 -4.65 27.99
N ALA A 42 8.85 -3.56 28.01
CA ALA A 42 9.75 -3.19 26.93
C ALA A 42 10.87 -4.22 26.69
N ARG A 43 11.42 -4.82 27.76
CA ARG A 43 12.43 -5.89 27.67
C ARG A 43 11.84 -7.20 27.17
N GLN A 44 10.62 -7.57 27.58
CA GLN A 44 9.94 -8.76 27.08
C GLN A 44 9.68 -8.64 25.57
N LEU A 45 9.23 -7.47 25.11
CA LEU A 45 9.11 -7.17 23.68
C LEU A 45 10.45 -7.26 22.95
N ALA A 46 11.55 -6.78 23.54
CA ALA A 46 12.88 -6.86 22.94
C ALA A 46 13.48 -8.28 22.92
N SER A 47 13.22 -9.11 23.93
CA SER A 47 13.79 -10.45 24.08
C SER A 47 13.13 -11.50 23.18
N ARG A 48 11.83 -11.36 22.88
CA ARG A 48 11.11 -12.18 21.91
C ARG A 48 11.67 -12.06 20.48
N ASN A 49 12.43 -11.01 20.19
CA ASN A 49 13.08 -10.77 18.90
C ASN A 49 14.35 -11.63 18.66
N GLN A 50 14.96 -12.22 19.69
CA GLN A 50 16.20 -13.01 19.54
C GLN A 50 15.98 -14.50 19.29
N HIS A 51 14.78 -15.04 19.56
CA HIS A 51 14.51 -16.48 19.51
C HIS A 51 13.63 -16.92 18.32
N GLY A 52 13.48 -16.08 17.29
CA GLY A 52 12.69 -16.38 16.09
C GLY A 52 13.24 -17.49 15.18
N THR A 53 14.28 -18.23 15.59
CA THR A 53 14.80 -19.41 14.88
C THR A 53 15.30 -20.47 15.87
N ALA A 54 14.40 -21.13 16.58
CA ALA A 54 14.67 -22.43 17.18
C ALA A 54 13.36 -23.24 17.26
N SER A 55 13.37 -24.44 16.67
CA SER A 55 12.24 -25.36 16.70
C SER A 55 11.89 -25.74 18.14
N ALA A 56 10.59 -25.81 18.40
CA ALA A 56 10.02 -26.38 19.62
C ALA A 56 10.27 -27.89 19.65
N ASP A 57 11.43 -28.30 20.15
CA ASP A 57 11.71 -29.64 20.69
C ASP A 57 13.06 -29.57 21.41
N GLY A 58 13.05 -29.51 22.75
CA GLY A 58 14.30 -29.61 23.53
C GLY A 58 14.41 -28.86 24.86
N ALA A 59 13.33 -28.30 25.42
CA ALA A 59 13.39 -27.58 26.71
C ALA A 59 12.59 -28.26 27.84
N ALA A 60 12.59 -29.59 27.87
CA ALA A 60 12.00 -30.38 28.95
C ALA A 60 13.06 -31.33 29.53
N GLN A 61 14.11 -30.78 30.13
CA GLN A 61 14.90 -31.47 31.17
C GLN A 61 15.91 -30.50 31.77
N ALA A 62 16.08 -30.61 33.09
CA ALA A 62 17.00 -29.88 33.97
C ALA A 62 16.49 -28.54 34.51
N ARG A 63 15.85 -28.60 35.68
CA ARG A 63 16.26 -27.88 36.92
C ARG A 63 15.35 -28.31 38.06
N ASP A 64 15.80 -29.35 38.78
CA ASP A 64 15.37 -29.60 40.15
C ASP A 64 16.21 -28.78 41.13
N SER A 65 15.57 -28.52 42.27
CA SER A 65 16.09 -27.98 43.55
C SER A 65 16.51 -26.51 43.60
N GLU A 66 15.60 -25.67 44.07
CA GLU A 66 15.83 -24.82 45.26
C GLU A 66 14.47 -24.32 45.81
N ASP A 67 14.27 -24.50 47.12
CA ASP A 67 13.05 -24.16 47.87
C ASP A 67 12.73 -22.66 47.79
N HIS A 68 11.68 -22.31 47.06
CA HIS A 68 11.06 -20.99 47.08
C HIS A 68 9.60 -21.08 47.60
N PRO A 69 9.15 -20.11 48.42
CA PRO A 69 7.87 -20.18 49.11
C PRO A 69 6.70 -20.17 48.12
N HIS A 70 5.91 -21.26 48.14
CA HIS A 70 4.57 -21.43 47.56
C HIS A 70 4.15 -20.44 46.45
N TYR A 71 4.77 -20.54 45.28
CA TYR A 71 4.14 -20.07 44.05
C TYR A 71 3.04 -21.07 43.70
N LYS A 72 1.78 -20.74 43.99
CA LYS A 72 0.65 -21.50 43.43
C LYS A 72 0.80 -21.45 41.92
N ALA A 73 1.00 -22.62 41.28
CA ALA A 73 1.02 -22.71 39.83
C ALA A 73 -0.25 -22.03 39.28
N PRO A 74 -0.13 -21.16 38.26
CA PRO A 74 -1.31 -20.55 37.65
C PRO A 74 -2.26 -21.66 37.18
N PRO A 75 -3.59 -21.45 37.27
CA PRO A 75 -4.55 -22.44 36.83
C PRO A 75 -4.26 -22.87 35.37
N PRO A 76 -4.52 -24.14 35.02
CA PRO A 76 -4.35 -24.61 33.65
C PRO A 76 -5.17 -23.73 32.71
N ARG A 77 -4.51 -23.15 31.70
CA ARG A 77 -5.18 -22.31 30.71
C ARG A 77 -5.68 -23.14 29.55
N SER A 78 -6.93 -22.90 29.17
CA SER A 78 -7.57 -23.46 27.99
C SER A 78 -7.12 -22.72 26.73
N VAL A 79 -6.96 -23.45 25.64
CA VAL A 79 -6.74 -22.90 24.29
C VAL A 79 -8.03 -23.13 23.50
N LEU A 80 -8.83 -22.07 23.36
CA LEU A 80 -10.17 -22.11 22.79
C LEU A 80 -10.17 -21.57 21.35
N PRO A 81 -10.37 -22.42 20.32
CA PRO A 81 -10.61 -21.95 18.97
C PRO A 81 -12.03 -21.37 18.83
N LEU A 82 -12.14 -20.17 18.27
CA LEU A 82 -13.39 -19.48 17.98
C LEU A 82 -13.60 -19.38 16.46
N PRO A 83 -14.05 -20.45 15.79
CA PRO A 83 -14.18 -20.51 14.32
C PRO A 83 -15.27 -19.58 13.75
N GLY A 84 -16.13 -18.99 14.58
CA GLY A 84 -17.04 -17.91 14.17
C GLY A 84 -16.33 -16.56 14.03
N CYS A 85 -15.12 -16.40 14.59
CA CYS A 85 -14.38 -15.15 14.72
C CYS A 85 -13.28 -14.99 13.65
N ASN A 86 -13.69 -14.96 12.39
CA ASN A 86 -12.76 -14.84 11.25
C ASN A 86 -12.30 -13.39 11.02
N PRO A 87 -11.08 -13.15 10.50
CA PRO A 87 -10.58 -11.80 10.23
C PRO A 87 -11.27 -11.09 9.05
N VAL A 88 -12.07 -11.81 8.25
CA VAL A 88 -12.90 -11.30 7.16
C VAL A 88 -14.28 -11.95 7.25
N PRO A 89 -15.40 -11.18 7.17
CA PRO A 89 -15.49 -9.73 6.96
C PRO A 89 -15.10 -8.91 8.20
N LEU A 90 -15.10 -7.57 8.09
CA LEU A 90 -14.73 -6.65 9.18
C LEU A 90 -15.51 -6.94 10.48
N ALA A 91 -16.79 -7.29 10.37
CA ALA A 91 -17.60 -7.69 11.53
C ALA A 91 -17.00 -8.87 12.31
N GLY A 92 -16.43 -9.87 11.63
CA GLY A 92 -15.79 -11.02 12.26
C GLY A 92 -14.51 -10.64 13.02
N TYR A 93 -13.69 -9.77 12.44
CA TYR A 93 -12.48 -9.27 13.09
C TYR A 93 -12.82 -8.47 14.36
N LEU A 94 -13.77 -7.56 14.27
CA LEU A 94 -14.19 -6.75 15.42
C LEU A 94 -14.87 -7.60 16.49
N LYS A 95 -15.69 -8.58 16.10
CA LYS A 95 -16.29 -9.55 17.03
C LYS A 95 -15.22 -10.29 17.83
N ALA A 96 -14.16 -10.76 17.16
CA ALA A 96 -13.05 -11.44 17.83
C ALA A 96 -12.42 -10.56 18.91
N LEU A 97 -12.15 -9.29 18.57
CA LEU A 97 -11.62 -8.32 19.52
C LEU A 97 -12.59 -7.98 20.65
N GLY A 98 -13.89 -7.88 20.37
CA GLY A 98 -14.90 -7.62 21.38
C GLY A 98 -15.00 -8.75 22.39
N ALA A 99 -15.09 -9.99 21.93
CA ALA A 99 -15.07 -11.16 22.81
C ALA A 99 -13.79 -11.19 23.65
N PHE A 100 -12.62 -10.99 23.02
CA PHE A 100 -11.34 -10.97 23.73
C PHE A 100 -11.26 -9.86 24.78
N ARG A 101 -11.62 -8.63 24.42
CA ARG A 101 -11.61 -7.47 25.31
C ARG A 101 -12.50 -7.70 26.52
N LEU A 102 -13.73 -8.19 26.33
CA LEU A 102 -14.67 -8.42 27.41
C LEU A 102 -14.17 -9.47 28.41
N ILE A 103 -13.56 -10.55 27.91
CA ILE A 103 -12.98 -11.61 28.75
C ILE A 103 -11.81 -11.06 29.54
N ALA A 104 -10.91 -10.34 28.86
CA ALA A 104 -9.73 -9.74 29.49
C ALA A 104 -10.08 -8.67 30.54
N GLU A 105 -11.10 -7.85 30.30
CA GLU A 105 -11.49 -6.77 31.22
C GLU A 105 -12.35 -7.24 32.39
N GLN A 106 -13.22 -8.25 32.20
CA GLN A 106 -14.26 -8.59 33.18
C GLN A 106 -14.02 -9.91 33.91
N VAL A 107 -13.14 -10.78 33.42
CA VAL A 107 -12.94 -12.12 33.99
C VAL A 107 -11.46 -12.47 34.17
N ASP A 108 -10.69 -12.49 33.08
CA ASP A 108 -9.31 -12.98 33.06
C ASP A 108 -8.35 -11.92 32.47
N PRO A 109 -7.79 -11.01 33.29
CA PRO A 109 -6.84 -9.98 32.84
C PRO A 109 -5.58 -10.50 32.16
N GLN A 110 -5.31 -11.80 32.25
CA GLN A 110 -4.14 -12.44 31.68
C GLN A 110 -4.47 -13.24 30.41
N ALA A 111 -5.71 -13.14 29.91
CA ALA A 111 -6.11 -13.73 28.66
C ALA A 111 -5.27 -13.20 27.50
N CYS A 112 -4.96 -14.08 26.54
CA CYS A 112 -4.23 -13.73 25.32
C CYS A 112 -5.03 -14.18 24.09
N GLY A 113 -4.90 -13.46 22.99
CA GLY A 113 -5.57 -13.77 21.73
C GLY A 113 -4.65 -13.71 20.53
N TYR A 114 -4.90 -14.53 19.50
CA TYR A 114 -4.18 -14.51 18.22
C TYR A 114 -4.96 -15.19 17.11
N TRP A 115 -4.59 -14.97 15.84
CA TRP A 115 -5.16 -15.72 14.73
C TRP A 115 -4.28 -16.89 14.32
N ASN A 116 -4.92 -18.02 14.02
CA ASN A 116 -4.29 -19.17 13.38
C ASN A 116 -5.25 -19.73 12.33
N ALA A 117 -4.78 -19.90 11.09
CA ALA A 117 -5.58 -20.42 9.97
C ALA A 117 -6.98 -19.75 9.84
N ASP A 118 -7.01 -18.41 9.91
CA ASP A 118 -8.21 -17.57 9.88
C ASP A 118 -9.21 -17.78 11.03
N GLN A 119 -8.84 -18.49 12.09
CA GLN A 119 -9.62 -18.62 13.31
C GLN A 119 -8.98 -17.83 14.44
N PHE A 120 -9.78 -17.16 15.26
CA PHE A 120 -9.27 -16.53 16.48
C PHE A 120 -9.11 -17.58 17.58
N ILE A 121 -7.94 -17.62 18.17
CA ILE A 121 -7.59 -18.49 19.29
C ILE A 121 -7.53 -17.64 20.55
N LEU A 122 -8.32 -18.00 21.55
CA LEU A 122 -8.33 -17.40 22.87
C LEU A 122 -7.61 -18.32 23.86
N VAL A 123 -6.63 -17.79 24.59
CA VAL A 123 -5.95 -18.48 25.69
C VAL A 123 -6.41 -17.82 26.99
N THR A 124 -7.13 -18.56 27.82
CA THR A 124 -7.78 -18.04 29.04
C THR A 124 -7.93 -19.13 30.10
N GLU A 125 -8.21 -18.77 31.34
CA GLU A 125 -8.60 -19.73 32.38
C GLU A 125 -9.99 -20.36 32.16
N LEU A 126 -10.84 -19.76 31.33
CA LEU A 126 -12.19 -20.27 31.03
C LEU A 126 -12.14 -21.44 30.05
N ASP A 127 -12.97 -22.45 30.27
CA ASP A 127 -13.29 -23.41 29.22
C ASP A 127 -14.43 -22.92 28.31
N ARG A 128 -14.92 -23.79 27.42
CA ARG A 128 -15.99 -23.45 26.49
C ARG A 128 -17.31 -23.13 27.19
N ASP A 129 -17.67 -23.90 28.21
CA ASP A 129 -18.95 -23.76 28.91
C ASP A 129 -18.90 -22.57 29.86
N ASP A 130 -17.78 -22.34 30.53
CA ASP A 130 -17.53 -21.15 31.35
C ASP A 130 -17.59 -19.86 30.52
N LEU A 131 -17.02 -19.86 29.32
CA LEU A 131 -17.09 -18.72 28.38
C LEU A 131 -18.54 -18.42 27.98
N ARG A 132 -19.32 -19.47 27.71
CA ARG A 132 -20.73 -19.36 27.34
C ARG A 132 -21.56 -18.82 28.50
N GLU A 133 -21.36 -19.37 29.70
CA GLU A 133 -22.02 -18.90 30.93
C GLU A 133 -21.70 -17.43 31.20
N PHE A 134 -20.43 -17.04 31.08
CA PHE A 134 -20.01 -15.65 31.29
C PHE A 134 -20.79 -14.69 30.38
N LEU A 135 -20.82 -14.94 29.07
CA LEU A 135 -21.52 -14.04 28.13
C LEU A 135 -23.03 -14.05 28.32
N LEU A 136 -23.63 -15.21 28.60
CA LEU A 136 -25.07 -15.34 28.79
C LEU A 136 -25.56 -14.78 30.13
N GLN A 137 -24.76 -14.86 31.20
CA GLN A 137 -25.24 -14.60 32.56
C GLN A 137 -24.50 -13.50 33.33
N ARG A 138 -23.28 -13.11 32.92
CA ARG A 138 -22.43 -12.20 33.72
C ARG A 138 -21.92 -10.98 32.97
N TYR A 139 -21.72 -11.07 31.66
CA TYR A 139 -21.20 -9.98 30.82
C TYR A 139 -21.95 -8.66 31.04
N ARG A 140 -21.22 -7.59 31.34
CA ARG A 140 -21.77 -6.24 31.50
C ARG A 140 -21.49 -5.43 30.24
N PRO A 141 -22.51 -4.99 29.48
CA PRO A 141 -22.31 -4.22 28.27
C PRO A 141 -21.68 -2.85 28.53
N THR A 142 -20.75 -2.46 27.67
CA THR A 142 -20.15 -1.12 27.71
C THR A 142 -21.19 -0.08 27.28
N PRO A 143 -21.33 1.06 28.00
CA PRO A 143 -22.27 2.10 27.60
C PRO A 143 -21.88 2.77 26.27
N VAL A 144 -22.57 2.41 25.17
CA VAL A 144 -22.35 2.99 23.83
C VAL A 144 -23.50 3.93 23.49
N LEU A 145 -23.29 5.24 23.66
CA LEU A 145 -24.32 6.27 23.50
C LEU A 145 -23.90 7.32 22.45
N ALA A 146 -24.86 7.80 21.66
CA ALA A 146 -24.66 8.93 20.75
C ALA A 146 -25.81 9.95 20.87
N PRO A 147 -25.95 10.62 22.04
CA PRO A 147 -27.05 11.54 22.30
C PRO A 147 -27.11 12.73 21.34
N TRP A 148 -26.05 13.04 20.59
CA TRP A 148 -26.06 14.05 19.53
C TRP A 148 -26.79 13.63 18.23
N ASN A 149 -27.18 12.35 18.10
CA ASN A 149 -27.87 11.83 16.94
C ASN A 149 -29.39 11.87 17.10
N GLY A 150 -30.12 12.18 16.02
CA GLY A 150 -31.58 12.13 16.01
C GLY A 150 -32.17 10.71 16.08
N GLY A 151 -31.39 9.68 15.73
CA GLY A 151 -31.79 8.27 15.75
C GLY A 151 -31.40 7.50 17.01
N SER A 152 -30.75 8.16 17.97
CA SER A 152 -30.12 7.53 19.16
C SER A 152 -31.11 7.04 20.21
N GLY A 153 -32.32 7.61 20.24
CA GLY A 153 -33.34 7.30 21.25
C GLY A 153 -33.47 8.35 22.36
N PHE A 154 -32.68 9.42 22.35
CA PHE A 154 -32.78 10.49 23.35
C PHE A 154 -33.85 11.56 23.03
N TYR A 155 -34.41 11.55 21.81
CA TYR A 155 -35.39 12.56 21.37
C TYR A 155 -36.68 11.91 20.87
N TYR A 156 -37.81 12.35 21.41
CA TYR A 156 -39.14 11.97 20.92
C TYR A 156 -39.46 12.66 19.59
N ARG A 157 -40.32 12.02 18.80
CA ARG A 157 -40.80 12.60 17.54
C ARG A 157 -41.93 13.57 17.81
N GLU A 158 -42.02 14.53 16.91
CA GLU A 158 -43.13 15.46 16.84
C GLU A 158 -44.41 14.71 16.51
N GLU A 159 -45.42 14.85 17.36
CA GLU A 159 -46.71 14.17 17.21
C GLU A 159 -47.37 14.63 15.90
N LYS A 160 -47.91 13.65 15.19
CA LYS A 160 -48.63 13.83 13.92
C LYS A 160 -50.10 13.53 14.12
N LEU A 161 -50.95 14.51 13.81
CA LEU A 161 -52.39 14.32 13.75
C LEU A 161 -52.76 13.34 12.63
N LYS A 162 -53.89 12.67 12.77
CA LYS A 162 -54.44 11.82 11.70
C LYS A 162 -54.85 12.63 10.47
N GLU A 163 -55.18 13.91 10.68
CA GLU A 163 -55.52 14.86 9.64
C GLU A 163 -54.31 15.14 8.73
N VAL A 164 -54.52 15.00 7.42
CA VAL A 164 -53.52 15.27 6.39
C VAL A 164 -53.73 16.69 5.91
N ASP A 165 -52.65 17.44 5.82
CA ASP A 165 -52.64 18.75 5.20
C ASP A 165 -52.94 18.59 3.70
N PRO A 166 -54.05 19.19 3.20
CA PRO A 166 -54.48 19.03 1.82
C PRO A 166 -53.48 19.60 0.79
N ASP A 167 -52.63 20.56 1.19
CA ASP A 167 -51.66 21.20 0.29
C ASP A 167 -50.34 20.40 0.20
N THR A 168 -49.94 19.73 1.29
CA THR A 168 -48.65 19.01 1.35
C THR A 168 -48.77 17.49 1.31
N GLY A 169 -49.98 16.94 1.45
CA GLY A 169 -50.23 15.50 1.51
C GLY A 169 -49.59 14.80 2.72
N LYS A 170 -49.09 15.56 3.71
CA LYS A 170 -48.43 15.06 4.92
C LYS A 170 -49.33 15.26 6.14
N ARG A 171 -49.21 14.37 7.13
CA ARG A 171 -49.92 14.52 8.41
C ARG A 171 -49.52 15.84 9.10
N LYS A 172 -50.50 16.59 9.59
CA LYS A 172 -50.28 17.83 10.35
C LYS A 172 -49.49 17.53 11.62
N LYS A 173 -48.50 18.37 11.92
CA LYS A 173 -47.63 18.22 13.09
C LYS A 173 -48.10 19.17 14.21
N THR A 174 -48.07 18.72 15.46
CA THR A 174 -48.61 19.49 16.60
C THR A 174 -47.59 20.42 17.27
N GLY A 175 -46.32 20.39 16.85
CA GLY A 175 -45.22 21.08 17.53
C GLY A 175 -44.77 20.43 18.84
N ARG A 176 -45.53 19.48 19.41
CA ARG A 176 -45.18 18.75 20.63
C ARG A 176 -44.41 17.48 20.31
N ARG A 177 -43.27 17.27 20.97
CA ARG A 177 -42.40 16.11 20.75
C ARG A 177 -42.60 15.06 21.84
N THR A 178 -43.64 14.23 21.68
CA THR A 178 -44.02 13.19 22.65
C THR A 178 -44.17 11.81 22.02
N GLU A 179 -44.10 11.68 20.68
CA GLU A 179 -44.32 10.41 20.01
C GLU A 179 -43.10 9.48 20.20
N PRO A 180 -43.26 8.30 20.83
CA PRO A 180 -42.16 7.37 21.05
C PRO A 180 -41.72 6.70 19.75
N THR A 181 -40.42 6.46 19.63
CA THR A 181 -39.81 5.69 18.54
C THR A 181 -39.32 4.34 19.06
N LYS A 182 -38.94 3.42 18.14
CA LYS A 182 -38.27 2.18 18.55
C LYS A 182 -37.00 2.46 19.38
N ALA A 183 -36.29 3.54 19.04
CA ALA A 183 -35.08 3.96 19.73
C ALA A 183 -35.34 4.52 21.13
N THR A 184 -36.34 5.40 21.28
CA THR A 184 -36.68 5.95 22.60
C THR A 184 -37.21 4.87 23.53
N ARG A 185 -38.00 3.92 23.00
CA ARG A 185 -38.43 2.74 23.77
C ARG A 185 -37.26 1.92 24.26
N ALA A 186 -36.24 1.67 23.44
CA ALA A 186 -35.06 0.92 23.88
C ALA A 186 -34.33 1.63 25.04
N VAL A 187 -34.11 2.95 24.92
CA VAL A 187 -33.51 3.76 25.99
C VAL A 187 -34.38 3.74 27.26
N ASP A 188 -35.69 3.94 27.11
CA ASP A 188 -36.64 3.96 28.23
C ASP A 188 -36.70 2.60 28.94
N THR A 189 -36.66 1.48 28.19
CA THR A 189 -36.61 0.12 28.75
C THR A 189 -35.33 -0.14 29.55
N ILE A 190 -34.17 0.31 29.07
CA ILE A 190 -32.90 0.20 29.82
C ILE A 190 -32.98 1.03 31.12
N LEU A 191 -33.56 2.23 31.04
CA LEU A 191 -33.71 3.13 32.18
C LEU A 191 -34.67 2.60 33.25
N SER A 192 -35.77 1.95 32.84
CA SER A 192 -36.77 1.40 33.75
C SER A 192 -36.43 -0.01 34.26
N GLY A 193 -35.56 -0.74 33.54
CA GLY A 193 -35.19 -2.11 33.89
C GLY A 193 -34.45 -2.21 35.21
N ASN A 194 -34.32 -3.42 35.75
CA ASN A 194 -33.68 -3.71 37.03
C ASN A 194 -32.43 -4.60 36.93
N ALA A 195 -32.11 -5.11 35.74
CA ALA A 195 -30.97 -5.99 35.51
C ALA A 195 -29.65 -5.37 35.99
N ILE A 196 -28.95 -6.08 36.89
CA ILE A 196 -27.67 -5.64 37.48
C ILE A 196 -26.59 -5.46 36.41
N ARG A 197 -26.60 -6.30 35.38
CA ARG A 197 -25.62 -6.25 34.29
C ARG A 197 -25.74 -5.00 33.41
N LEU A 198 -26.89 -4.33 33.44
CA LEU A 198 -27.14 -3.08 32.71
C LEU A 198 -26.98 -1.83 33.59
N ALA A 199 -26.49 -1.97 34.84
CA ALA A 199 -26.41 -0.85 35.78
C ALA A 199 -25.53 0.31 35.26
N ASP A 200 -24.32 0.02 34.76
CA ASP A 200 -23.41 1.04 34.22
C ASP A 200 -24.01 1.72 32.99
N TYR A 201 -24.67 0.94 32.13
CA TYR A 201 -25.38 1.45 30.94
C TYR A 201 -26.51 2.39 31.33
N ARG A 202 -27.31 1.99 32.32
CA ARG A 202 -28.43 2.75 32.85
C ARG A 202 -27.96 4.08 33.44
N GLN A 203 -26.88 4.05 34.22
CA GLN A 203 -26.28 5.25 34.81
C GLN A 203 -25.81 6.22 33.72
N ALA A 204 -25.07 5.73 32.72
CA ALA A 204 -24.58 6.58 31.63
C ALA A 204 -25.74 7.18 30.81
N ALA A 205 -26.80 6.40 30.52
CA ALA A 205 -27.97 6.87 29.81
C ALA A 205 -28.76 7.92 30.61
N PHE A 206 -28.84 7.76 31.94
CA PHE A 206 -29.46 8.73 32.84
C PHE A 206 -28.68 10.06 32.84
N GLN A 207 -27.35 10.00 33.03
CA GLN A 207 -26.48 11.18 32.98
C GLN A 207 -26.58 11.90 31.64
N ALA A 208 -26.60 11.16 30.52
CA ALA A 208 -26.77 11.75 29.20
C ALA A 208 -28.12 12.46 29.06
N LYS A 209 -29.23 11.90 29.57
CA LYS A 209 -30.54 12.57 29.57
C LYS A 209 -30.53 13.85 30.43
N GLU A 210 -29.90 13.82 31.61
CA GLU A 210 -29.78 14.98 32.49
C GLU A 210 -28.99 16.12 31.82
N ILE A 211 -27.87 15.80 31.17
CA ILE A 211 -27.04 16.79 30.44
C ILE A 211 -27.84 17.41 29.28
N ILE A 212 -28.57 16.61 28.51
CA ILE A 212 -29.43 17.10 27.41
C ILE A 212 -30.52 18.05 27.94
N GLN A 213 -31.13 17.72 29.08
CA GLN A 213 -32.15 18.55 29.73
C GLN A 213 -31.56 19.85 30.25
N ASN A 214 -30.39 19.81 30.88
CA ASN A 214 -29.69 20.99 31.40
C ASN A 214 -29.28 21.96 30.28
N LEU A 215 -28.96 21.45 29.09
CA LEU A 215 -28.67 22.26 27.90
C LEU A 215 -29.94 22.71 27.16
N GLY A 216 -31.12 22.22 27.53
CA GLY A 216 -32.40 22.61 26.94
C GLY A 216 -32.64 22.05 25.53
N TYR A 217 -32.00 20.92 25.17
CA TYR A 217 -32.13 20.36 23.83
C TYR A 217 -33.34 19.41 23.71
N GLU A 218 -34.43 19.89 23.10
CA GLU A 218 -35.64 19.09 22.81
C GLU A 218 -35.56 18.26 21.51
N LYS A 219 -34.56 18.55 20.68
CA LYS A 219 -34.27 17.85 19.42
C LYS A 219 -32.78 17.61 19.32
N ALA A 220 -32.39 16.70 18.42
CA ALA A 220 -30.99 16.48 18.11
C ALA A 220 -30.31 17.81 17.71
N PRO A 221 -29.17 18.12 18.34
CA PRO A 221 -28.50 19.41 18.17
C PRO A 221 -27.99 19.60 16.74
N GLY A 222 -27.95 20.87 16.30
CA GLY A 222 -27.21 21.29 15.11
C GLY A 222 -25.69 21.20 15.32
N ASP A 223 -24.88 21.50 14.30
CA ASP A 223 -23.43 21.23 14.37
C ASP A 223 -22.69 22.01 15.49
N GLU A 224 -23.09 23.26 15.77
CA GLU A 224 -22.52 24.05 16.87
C GLU A 224 -22.96 23.52 18.25
N GLU A 225 -24.26 23.22 18.39
CA GLU A 225 -24.85 22.65 19.61
C GLU A 225 -24.29 21.24 19.89
N LYS A 226 -23.93 20.47 18.85
CA LYS A 226 -23.30 19.15 19.00
C LYS A 226 -21.94 19.27 19.67
N TYR A 227 -21.18 20.30 19.35
CA TYR A 227 -19.88 20.53 19.96
C TYR A 227 -20.05 20.83 21.46
N GLN A 228 -21.01 21.69 21.82
CA GLN A 228 -21.35 21.99 23.23
C GLN A 228 -21.82 20.74 23.99
N LEU A 229 -22.72 19.94 23.39
CA LEU A 229 -23.18 18.68 23.99
C LEU A 229 -22.02 17.71 24.21
N ALA A 230 -21.15 17.53 23.21
CA ALA A 230 -20.00 16.64 23.29
C ALA A 230 -18.99 17.10 24.37
N GLN A 231 -18.80 18.41 24.53
CA GLN A 231 -17.98 18.95 25.63
C GLN A 231 -18.59 18.65 27.01
N ALA A 232 -19.89 18.88 27.18
CA ALA A 232 -20.58 18.61 28.45
C ALA A 232 -20.53 17.12 28.80
N LEU A 233 -20.83 16.24 27.84
CA LEU A 233 -20.73 14.80 28.03
C LEU A 233 -19.32 14.36 28.42
N ARG A 234 -18.27 14.95 27.80
CA ARG A 234 -16.89 14.62 28.15
C ARG A 234 -16.50 15.07 29.57
N GLY A 235 -17.11 16.14 30.07
CA GLY A 235 -16.86 16.67 31.41
C GLY A 235 -17.63 15.95 32.52
N ASP A 236 -18.85 15.48 32.22
CA ASP A 236 -19.83 15.07 33.24
C ASP A 236 -20.16 13.56 33.24
N LEU A 237 -19.86 12.82 32.15
CA LEU A 237 -20.06 11.37 32.14
C LEU A 237 -19.06 10.64 33.05
N SER A 238 -19.48 9.52 33.61
CA SER A 238 -18.59 8.58 34.30
C SER A 238 -17.52 8.00 33.38
N ASP A 239 -16.42 7.49 33.94
CA ASP A 239 -15.36 6.82 33.18
C ASP A 239 -15.91 5.71 32.27
N LYS A 240 -16.92 4.95 32.75
CA LYS A 240 -17.62 3.92 31.97
C LYS A 240 -18.49 4.49 30.85
N GLY A 241 -19.11 5.66 31.05
CA GLY A 241 -19.82 6.36 29.98
C GLY A 241 -18.91 6.98 28.92
N LEU A 242 -17.64 7.26 29.27
CA LEU A 242 -16.65 7.84 28.36
C LEU A 242 -15.90 6.80 27.53
N GLU A 243 -15.96 5.52 27.91
CA GLU A 243 -15.19 4.45 27.28
C GLU A 243 -15.45 4.33 25.76
N ALA A 244 -16.71 4.47 25.35
CA ALA A 244 -17.08 4.46 23.92
C ALA A 244 -16.90 5.82 23.21
N PHE A 245 -16.68 6.90 23.96
CA PHE A 245 -16.72 8.27 23.44
C PHE A 245 -15.65 8.51 22.38
N ASP A 246 -14.40 8.15 22.68
CA ASP A 246 -13.24 8.39 21.79
C ASP A 246 -13.19 7.45 20.57
N ALA A 247 -13.99 6.38 20.56
CA ALA A 247 -14.20 5.53 19.39
C ALA A 247 -15.22 6.12 18.39
N VAL A 248 -16.15 6.96 18.88
CA VAL A 248 -17.26 7.50 18.10
C VAL A 248 -17.03 8.96 17.68
N LEU A 249 -16.35 9.75 18.51
CA LEU A 249 -16.20 11.20 18.33
C LEU A 249 -14.90 11.71 18.98
N MET A 250 -14.24 12.67 18.32
CA MET A 250 -13.11 13.40 18.90
C MET A 250 -13.34 14.92 18.91
N LEU A 251 -12.97 15.55 20.01
CA LEU A 251 -12.88 17.00 20.16
C LEU A 251 -11.46 17.47 19.78
N SER A 252 -11.31 18.26 18.71
CA SER A 252 -10.01 18.84 18.33
C SER A 252 -10.16 20.30 17.90
N GLY A 253 -9.65 21.22 18.73
CA GLY A 253 -9.96 22.64 18.58
C GLY A 253 -11.46 22.87 18.74
N GLU A 254 -12.04 23.75 17.92
CA GLU A 254 -13.49 24.06 17.91
C GLU A 254 -14.28 23.21 16.89
N LYS A 255 -13.79 22.02 16.53
CA LYS A 255 -14.47 21.14 15.55
C LYS A 255 -14.59 19.71 16.03
N LEU A 256 -15.75 19.13 15.73
CA LEU A 256 -16.00 17.71 15.85
C LEU A 256 -15.36 16.95 14.69
N ASN A 257 -14.73 15.84 15.05
CA ASN A 257 -14.14 14.93 14.10
C ASN A 257 -14.64 13.51 14.38
N PHE A 258 -14.90 12.75 13.31
CA PHE A 258 -15.54 11.45 13.42
C PHE A 258 -14.59 10.36 12.91
N PRO A 259 -14.24 9.39 13.77
CA PRO A 259 -13.51 8.21 13.33
C PRO A 259 -14.31 7.39 12.31
N PRO A 260 -13.68 6.90 11.22
CA PRO A 260 -14.43 6.32 10.10
C PRO A 260 -15.11 4.98 10.41
N LEU A 261 -14.63 4.22 11.40
CA LEU A 261 -15.13 2.88 11.72
C LEU A 261 -16.58 2.87 12.20
N LEU A 262 -16.97 3.86 13.02
CA LEU A 262 -18.35 4.02 13.52
C LEU A 262 -19.09 5.16 12.79
N GLY A 263 -18.61 5.50 11.58
CA GLY A 263 -19.21 6.48 10.69
C GLY A 263 -19.21 7.91 11.23
N THR A 264 -20.29 8.65 11.02
CA THR A 264 -20.35 10.06 11.41
C THR A 264 -20.98 10.20 12.79
N GLY A 265 -20.18 9.95 13.83
CA GLY A 265 -20.64 10.08 15.21
C GLY A 265 -21.60 8.96 15.63
N GLY A 266 -21.36 7.72 15.17
CA GLY A 266 -22.18 6.56 15.48
C GLY A 266 -23.28 6.28 14.46
N ASN A 267 -23.23 6.93 13.28
CA ASN A 267 -24.21 6.75 12.20
C ASN A 267 -23.57 6.33 10.89
N ASP A 268 -24.27 5.49 10.14
CA ASP A 268 -24.06 5.27 8.70
C ASP A 268 -25.35 5.53 7.92
N GLY A 269 -25.39 6.64 7.17
CA GLY A 269 -26.62 7.12 6.55
C GLY A 269 -27.72 7.39 7.59
N ASN A 270 -28.80 6.61 7.54
CA ASN A 270 -29.94 6.67 8.48
C ASN A 270 -29.84 5.63 9.61
N LEU A 271 -28.85 4.74 9.57
CA LEU A 271 -28.65 3.71 10.58
C LEU A 271 -27.83 4.29 11.74
N ASP A 272 -28.38 4.21 12.95
CA ASP A 272 -27.69 4.58 14.19
C ASP A 272 -27.16 3.31 14.88
N PHE A 273 -25.84 3.21 15.01
CA PHE A 273 -25.17 2.03 15.58
C PHE A 273 -25.45 1.89 17.08
N THR A 274 -25.59 2.99 17.81
CA THR A 274 -25.80 3.00 19.26
C THR A 274 -27.20 2.48 19.62
N ASN A 275 -28.21 2.94 18.89
CA ASN A 275 -29.57 2.45 19.03
C ASN A 275 -29.71 0.99 18.56
N ASN A 276 -29.05 0.61 17.47
CA ASN A 276 -29.04 -0.77 17.02
C ASN A 276 -28.41 -1.68 18.10
N PHE A 277 -27.31 -1.26 18.70
CA PHE A 277 -26.66 -1.97 19.82
C PHE A 277 -27.62 -2.17 21.01
N MET A 278 -28.29 -1.09 21.47
CA MET A 278 -29.28 -1.18 22.56
C MET A 278 -30.42 -2.15 22.24
N GLN A 279 -30.94 -2.14 21.01
CA GLN A 279 -31.99 -3.09 20.60
C GLN A 279 -31.49 -4.54 20.61
N ARG A 280 -30.24 -4.80 20.19
CA ARG A 280 -29.66 -6.15 20.23
C ARG A 280 -29.40 -6.62 21.66
N LEU A 281 -28.97 -5.73 22.56
CA LEU A 281 -28.85 -6.05 23.97
C LEU A 281 -30.19 -6.50 24.57
N LEU A 282 -31.27 -5.78 24.28
CA LEU A 282 -32.62 -6.13 24.74
C LEU A 282 -33.21 -7.39 24.08
N GLU A 283 -32.59 -7.90 23.01
CA GLU A 283 -32.97 -9.18 22.40
C GLU A 283 -32.26 -10.37 23.06
N VAL A 284 -31.13 -10.15 23.75
CA VAL A 284 -30.34 -11.23 24.37
C VAL A 284 -30.31 -11.17 25.90
N ILE A 285 -30.67 -10.03 26.50
CA ILE A 285 -30.73 -9.80 27.95
C ILE A 285 -32.13 -9.31 28.31
N ASP A 286 -32.77 -10.00 29.25
CA ASP A 286 -34.00 -9.51 29.88
C ASP A 286 -33.67 -8.27 30.73
N PRO A 287 -34.31 -7.10 30.48
CA PRO A 287 -33.96 -5.84 31.14
C PRO A 287 -34.30 -5.80 32.63
N ASP A 288 -35.18 -6.68 33.12
CA ASP A 288 -35.62 -6.72 34.51
C ASP A 288 -34.81 -7.74 35.33
N THR A 289 -34.67 -8.96 34.82
CA THR A 289 -33.99 -10.05 35.52
C THR A 289 -32.49 -10.09 35.23
N GLY A 290 -32.08 -9.68 34.02
CA GLY A 290 -30.70 -9.81 33.52
C GLY A 290 -30.35 -11.20 32.99
N GLU A 291 -31.31 -12.13 32.97
CA GLU A 291 -31.15 -13.47 32.41
C GLU A 291 -31.10 -13.42 30.88
N ALA A 292 -30.43 -14.42 30.28
CA ALA A 292 -30.41 -14.59 28.84
C ALA A 292 -31.81 -14.96 28.31
N THR A 293 -32.20 -14.35 27.19
CA THR A 293 -33.43 -14.75 26.49
C THR A 293 -33.28 -16.15 25.85
N GLU A 294 -34.40 -16.83 25.59
CA GLU A 294 -34.41 -18.19 25.02
C GLU A 294 -33.50 -18.39 23.78
N PRO A 295 -33.53 -17.53 22.74
CA PRO A 295 -32.67 -17.71 21.57
C PRO A 295 -31.22 -17.26 21.77
N ALA A 296 -30.89 -16.55 22.86
CA ALA A 296 -29.57 -15.95 23.04
C ALA A 296 -28.44 -16.98 23.06
N GLY A 297 -28.69 -18.17 23.61
CA GLY A 297 -27.72 -19.26 23.69
C GLY A 297 -27.31 -19.79 22.31
N SER A 298 -28.28 -20.11 21.44
CA SER A 298 -28.00 -20.64 20.10
C SER A 298 -27.36 -19.58 19.20
N TRP A 299 -27.79 -18.31 19.33
CA TRP A 299 -27.14 -17.19 18.66
C TRP A 299 -25.68 -17.02 19.10
N LEU A 300 -25.37 -17.18 20.38
CA LEU A 300 -24.00 -17.10 20.88
C LEU A 300 -23.13 -18.21 20.31
N ASP A 301 -23.67 -19.44 20.27
CA ASP A 301 -22.98 -20.60 19.72
C ASP A 301 -22.69 -20.43 18.22
N GLY A 302 -23.62 -19.82 17.47
CA GLY A 302 -23.39 -19.41 16.08
C GLY A 302 -22.32 -18.33 15.93
N ALA A 303 -22.32 -17.32 16.82
CA ALA A 303 -21.40 -16.19 16.77
C ALA A 303 -19.94 -16.60 17.07
N LEU A 304 -19.70 -17.39 18.12
CA LEU A 304 -18.34 -17.75 18.54
C LEU A 304 -17.83 -19.05 17.90
N PHE A 305 -18.68 -20.07 17.82
CA PHE A 305 -18.28 -21.42 17.41
C PHE A 305 -18.73 -21.79 16.00
N GLY A 306 -19.35 -20.86 15.26
CA GLY A 306 -19.75 -21.08 13.87
C GLY A 306 -20.84 -22.15 13.71
N GLN A 307 -21.62 -22.43 14.76
CA GLN A 307 -22.68 -23.41 14.68
C GLN A 307 -23.85 -22.91 13.81
N PRO A 308 -24.48 -23.80 13.00
CA PRO A 308 -25.66 -23.43 12.23
C PRO A 308 -26.80 -22.97 13.15
N ILE A 309 -27.43 -21.85 12.79
CA ILE A 309 -28.54 -21.26 13.55
C ILE A 309 -29.80 -21.14 12.67
N PRO A 310 -30.98 -21.56 13.15
CA PRO A 310 -32.19 -21.64 12.33
C PRO A 310 -32.89 -20.28 12.11
N GLU A 311 -32.75 -19.32 13.03
CA GLU A 311 -33.47 -18.05 12.97
C GLU A 311 -32.56 -16.85 13.29
N LEU A 312 -32.50 -15.88 12.38
CA LEU A 312 -31.72 -14.64 12.51
C LEU A 312 -32.64 -13.43 12.68
N ALA A 313 -32.19 -12.41 13.40
CA ALA A 313 -32.94 -11.18 13.57
C ALA A 313 -32.94 -10.34 12.28
N SER A 314 -34.11 -9.81 11.92
CA SER A 314 -34.24 -8.86 10.80
C SER A 314 -33.77 -7.47 11.22
N ALA A 315 -32.53 -7.14 10.87
CA ALA A 315 -31.91 -5.85 11.14
C ALA A 315 -30.68 -5.64 10.24
N ALA A 316 -30.22 -4.39 10.15
CA ALA A 316 -29.07 -4.04 9.34
C ALA A 316 -27.76 -4.18 10.14
N ILE A 317 -26.78 -4.90 9.57
CA ILE A 317 -25.40 -4.95 10.09
C ILE A 317 -24.63 -3.64 9.81
N GLY A 318 -25.18 -2.76 8.98
CA GLY A 318 -24.50 -1.56 8.51
C GLY A 318 -23.34 -1.89 7.57
N GLN A 319 -22.23 -1.18 7.74
CA GLN A 319 -21.09 -1.25 6.82
C GLN A 319 -20.18 -2.48 7.02
N PHE A 320 -20.33 -3.24 8.11
CA PHE A 320 -19.28 -4.17 8.59
C PHE A 320 -19.30 -5.58 7.97
N ALA A 321 -20.42 -6.01 7.39
CA ALA A 321 -20.53 -7.30 6.71
C ALA A 321 -21.30 -7.14 5.39
N PRO A 322 -20.61 -6.80 4.28
CA PRO A 322 -21.25 -6.57 2.99
C PRO A 322 -22.16 -7.71 2.52
N GLY A 323 -21.82 -8.97 2.81
CA GLY A 323 -22.63 -10.15 2.47
C GLY A 323 -23.98 -10.23 3.19
N ASN A 324 -24.10 -9.60 4.37
CA ASN A 324 -25.32 -9.67 5.21
C ASN A 324 -26.22 -8.44 5.02
N ALA A 325 -25.87 -7.51 4.13
CA ALA A 325 -26.61 -6.29 3.89
C ALA A 325 -27.92 -6.49 3.09
N GLY A 326 -28.26 -7.73 2.74
CA GLY A 326 -29.42 -8.09 1.92
C GLY A 326 -29.30 -7.68 0.45
N GLY A 327 -30.31 -8.04 -0.34
CA GLY A 327 -30.40 -7.75 -1.77
C GLY A 327 -30.50 -8.99 -2.65
N PRO A 328 -30.24 -8.85 -3.97
CA PRO A 328 -30.36 -9.95 -4.91
C PRO A 328 -29.42 -11.11 -4.56
N ASN A 329 -29.90 -12.34 -4.67
CA ASN A 329 -29.16 -13.58 -4.37
C ASN A 329 -28.59 -13.69 -2.94
N SER A 330 -29.17 -12.98 -1.95
CA SER A 330 -28.76 -13.09 -0.54
C SER A 330 -29.40 -14.29 0.20
N THR A 331 -30.30 -15.02 -0.46
CA THR A 331 -30.94 -16.24 0.03
C THR A 331 -31.18 -17.21 -1.14
N ALA A 332 -31.74 -18.39 -0.89
CA ALA A 332 -32.11 -19.36 -1.93
C ALA A 332 -33.19 -18.85 -2.92
N GLY A 333 -33.76 -17.67 -2.66
CA GLY A 333 -34.64 -16.93 -3.56
C GLY A 333 -33.95 -15.77 -4.29
N PHE A 334 -34.69 -15.05 -5.14
CA PHE A 334 -34.14 -13.95 -5.95
C PHE A 334 -33.70 -12.72 -5.14
N GLU A 335 -34.27 -12.49 -3.96
CA GLU A 335 -33.95 -11.39 -3.06
C GLU A 335 -34.17 -11.81 -1.61
N GLY A 336 -33.32 -11.36 -0.70
CA GLY A 336 -33.46 -11.60 0.75
C GLY A 336 -33.17 -10.35 1.56
N GLY A 337 -33.86 -10.24 2.70
CA GLY A 337 -33.68 -9.14 3.65
C GLY A 337 -32.32 -9.14 4.34
N SER A 338 -32.00 -8.06 5.05
CA SER A 338 -30.80 -8.02 5.92
C SER A 338 -31.10 -8.77 7.21
N LEU A 339 -30.33 -9.83 7.45
CA LEU A 339 -30.42 -10.69 8.62
C LEU A 339 -29.11 -10.61 9.40
N ILE A 340 -29.20 -10.51 10.72
CA ILE A 340 -28.03 -10.44 11.60
C ILE A 340 -28.22 -11.32 12.83
N ASN A 341 -27.12 -11.87 13.31
CA ASN A 341 -27.05 -12.46 14.63
C ASN A 341 -26.85 -11.33 15.65
N PRO A 342 -27.72 -11.19 16.67
CA PRO A 342 -27.57 -10.15 17.69
C PRO A 342 -26.19 -10.16 18.38
N TRP A 343 -25.63 -11.33 18.67
CA TRP A 343 -24.30 -11.44 19.28
C TRP A 343 -23.18 -10.99 18.35
N ASP A 344 -23.29 -11.23 17.04
CA ASP A 344 -22.32 -10.70 16.07
C ASP A 344 -22.27 -9.17 16.13
N PHE A 345 -23.44 -8.52 16.19
CA PHE A 345 -23.51 -7.06 16.25
C PHE A 345 -23.00 -6.52 17.59
N ILE A 346 -23.37 -7.15 18.71
CA ILE A 346 -22.95 -6.73 20.06
C ILE A 346 -21.42 -6.81 20.17
N LEU A 347 -20.84 -7.98 19.91
CA LEU A 347 -19.41 -8.19 20.05
C LEU A 347 -18.62 -7.35 19.04
N MET A 348 -19.13 -7.14 17.83
CA MET A 348 -18.53 -6.24 16.86
C MET A 348 -18.44 -4.79 17.37
N ILE A 349 -19.51 -4.26 17.97
CA ILE A 349 -19.48 -2.90 18.52
C ILE A 349 -18.52 -2.81 19.71
N GLU A 350 -18.53 -3.81 20.61
CA GLU A 350 -17.59 -3.88 21.74
C GLU A 350 -16.13 -3.91 21.28
N GLY A 351 -15.83 -4.63 20.19
CA GLY A 351 -14.48 -4.67 19.62
C GLY A 351 -14.09 -3.41 18.85
N ALA A 352 -15.06 -2.68 18.28
CA ALA A 352 -14.80 -1.40 17.63
C ALA A 352 -14.27 -0.34 18.62
N LEU A 353 -14.58 -0.48 19.92
CA LEU A 353 -14.13 0.43 20.97
C LEU A 353 -12.60 0.39 21.19
N MET A 354 -11.93 -0.72 20.79
CA MET A 354 -10.47 -0.80 20.79
C MET A 354 -9.80 0.23 19.86
N PHE A 355 -10.54 0.71 18.86
CA PHE A 355 -10.07 1.71 17.92
C PHE A 355 -10.51 3.10 18.38
N ALA A 356 -9.93 3.60 19.47
CA ALA A 356 -10.09 4.98 19.90
C ALA A 356 -9.22 5.91 19.06
N ALA A 357 -9.76 7.05 18.62
CA ALA A 357 -8.96 8.04 17.92
C ALA A 357 -8.02 8.77 18.90
N THR A 358 -6.76 8.98 18.51
CA THR A 358 -5.80 9.77 19.30
C THR A 358 -5.47 11.10 18.61
N ALA A 359 -5.52 12.20 19.36
CA ALA A 359 -5.16 13.51 18.86
C ALA A 359 -3.63 13.63 18.84
N THR A 360 -3.02 13.98 17.70
CA THR A 360 -1.58 14.27 17.68
C THR A 360 -1.26 15.67 17.20
N ARG A 361 -0.42 16.35 17.97
CA ARG A 361 0.22 17.62 17.58
C ARG A 361 1.49 17.35 16.79
N ARG A 362 1.67 18.07 15.68
CA ARG A 362 2.97 18.29 15.07
C ARG A 362 3.71 19.37 15.85
N LEU A 363 4.93 19.09 16.32
CA LEU A 363 5.82 20.12 16.89
C LEU A 363 6.60 20.91 15.83
N GLU A 364 6.66 20.45 14.57
CA GLU A 364 7.50 21.05 13.52
C GLU A 364 6.76 21.88 12.44
N SER A 365 5.42 21.95 12.47
CA SER A 365 4.67 22.86 11.59
C SER A 365 3.40 23.32 12.28
N ALA A 366 3.16 24.63 12.31
CA ALA A 366 1.94 25.27 12.82
C ALA A 366 0.68 24.96 11.96
N GLN A 367 0.41 23.68 11.70
CA GLN A 367 -0.85 23.20 11.12
C GLN A 367 -1.65 22.48 12.21
N GLN A 368 -2.94 22.79 12.25
CA GLN A 368 -3.98 22.22 13.13
C GLN A 368 -3.79 20.71 13.33
N GLY A 369 -4.00 20.25 14.58
CA GLY A 369 -3.91 18.84 14.96
C GLY A 369 -4.63 17.95 13.96
N THR A 370 -3.88 17.06 13.32
CA THR A 370 -4.45 16.10 12.37
C THR A 370 -4.90 14.87 13.16
N LEU A 371 -6.13 14.42 12.89
CA LEU A 371 -6.66 13.17 13.45
C LEU A 371 -5.75 12.01 13.06
N SER A 372 -5.49 11.14 14.03
CA SER A 372 -4.90 9.85 13.76
C SER A 372 -5.82 8.79 14.29
N TYR A 373 -6.36 8.03 13.36
CA TYR A 373 -7.11 6.84 13.65
C TYR A 373 -6.22 5.63 13.40
N PRO A 374 -6.24 4.59 14.26
CA PRO A 374 -5.31 3.48 14.14
C PRO A 374 -5.35 2.87 12.74
N PHE A 375 -4.18 2.80 12.12
CA PHE A 375 -3.90 2.21 10.81
C PHE A 375 -4.82 2.69 9.69
N THR A 376 -5.20 3.96 9.73
CA THR A 376 -6.14 4.56 8.79
C THR A 376 -5.46 5.58 7.89
N VAL A 377 -5.71 5.47 6.60
CA VAL A 377 -5.12 6.30 5.55
C VAL A 377 -6.16 6.70 4.51
N ARG A 378 -5.77 7.57 3.59
CA ARG A 378 -6.63 7.92 2.45
C ARG A 378 -6.85 6.71 1.55
N PRO A 379 -8.08 6.51 1.02
CA PRO A 379 -8.38 5.45 0.08
C PRO A 379 -7.45 5.47 -1.14
N THR A 380 -7.02 4.29 -1.58
CA THR A 380 -6.29 4.09 -2.83
C THR A 380 -6.95 2.97 -3.63
N GLY A 381 -7.35 3.24 -4.87
CA GLY A 381 -8.06 2.29 -5.73
C GLY A 381 -7.15 1.20 -6.32
N SER A 382 -5.83 1.32 -6.15
CA SER A 382 -4.84 0.42 -6.75
C SER A 382 -4.50 -0.76 -5.82
N GLY A 383 -3.98 -1.85 -6.38
CA GLY A 383 -3.48 -3.02 -5.65
C GLY A 383 -4.52 -4.07 -5.22
N SER A 384 -5.82 -3.83 -5.43
CA SER A 384 -6.92 -4.79 -5.13
C SER A 384 -7.52 -5.44 -6.38
N GLY A 385 -7.24 -4.92 -7.58
CA GLY A 385 -7.82 -5.36 -8.85
C GLY A 385 -9.29 -4.94 -9.09
N GLY A 386 -10.07 -4.74 -8.03
CA GLY A 386 -11.52 -4.52 -8.08
C GLY A 386 -12.01 -3.07 -7.88
N THR A 387 -11.12 -2.10 -7.72
CA THR A 387 -11.49 -0.70 -7.41
C THR A 387 -10.99 0.27 -8.48
N ALA A 388 -11.80 1.26 -8.86
CA ALA A 388 -11.41 2.29 -9.82
C ALA A 388 -10.89 3.55 -9.10
N LEU A 389 -10.06 4.33 -9.80
CA LEU A 389 -9.61 5.66 -9.33
C LEU A 389 -10.80 6.61 -9.04
N SER A 390 -11.93 6.43 -9.73
CA SER A 390 -13.17 7.18 -9.49
C SER A 390 -13.80 6.88 -8.13
N ASP A 391 -13.50 5.71 -7.56
CA ASP A 391 -14.09 5.23 -6.31
C ASP A 391 -13.31 5.75 -5.09
N GLU A 392 -12.08 6.27 -5.29
CA GLU A 392 -11.28 6.90 -4.22
C GLU A 392 -11.96 8.14 -3.64
N GLY A 393 -12.57 8.97 -4.50
CA GLY A 393 -13.22 10.22 -4.11
C GLY A 393 -14.44 10.05 -3.19
N PRO A 394 -15.41 9.17 -3.54
CA PRO A 394 -16.56 8.90 -2.69
C PRO A 394 -16.26 8.00 -1.49
N ALA A 395 -15.12 7.30 -1.44
CA ALA A 395 -14.75 6.45 -0.32
C ALA A 395 -14.46 7.26 0.97
N ARG A 396 -14.90 6.76 2.12
CA ARG A 396 -14.76 7.46 3.41
C ARG A 396 -13.33 7.40 3.94
N ALA A 397 -12.76 6.20 3.97
CA ALA A 397 -11.44 5.92 4.51
C ALA A 397 -10.94 4.55 4.03
N GLU A 398 -9.67 4.28 4.26
CA GLU A 398 -9.08 2.95 4.14
C GLU A 398 -8.41 2.59 5.46
N ILE A 399 -8.74 1.40 5.99
CA ILE A 399 -8.24 0.90 7.28
C ILE A 399 -7.47 -0.40 7.05
N TRP A 400 -6.35 -0.53 7.72
CA TRP A 400 -5.45 -1.68 7.66
C TRP A 400 -5.44 -2.39 9.02
N LEU A 401 -6.08 -3.55 9.12
CA LEU A 401 -6.23 -4.26 10.39
C LEU A 401 -5.10 -5.26 10.59
N PRO A 402 -4.31 -5.14 11.68
CA PRO A 402 -3.18 -6.04 11.92
C PRO A 402 -3.65 -7.47 12.14
N ILE A 403 -2.88 -8.44 11.64
CA ILE A 403 -3.05 -9.87 11.86
C ILE A 403 -1.77 -10.38 12.50
N TRP A 404 -1.90 -11.14 13.57
CA TRP A 404 -0.78 -11.71 14.33
C TRP A 404 -1.06 -13.16 14.70
N SER A 405 0.00 -13.96 14.77
CA SER A 405 -0.07 -15.41 15.01
C SER A 405 0.54 -15.86 16.35
N SER A 406 1.10 -14.94 17.12
CA SER A 406 1.60 -15.20 18.47
C SER A 406 0.62 -14.68 19.53
N PRO A 407 0.39 -15.40 20.65
CA PRO A 407 -0.49 -14.93 21.72
C PRO A 407 -0.15 -13.50 22.18
N CYS A 408 -1.15 -12.63 22.18
CA CYS A 408 -1.02 -11.21 22.52
C CYS A 408 -2.04 -10.83 23.61
N SER A 409 -1.59 -10.15 24.66
CA SER A 409 -2.44 -9.64 25.73
C SER A 409 -3.23 -8.40 25.31
N LEU A 410 -4.29 -8.07 26.05
CA LEU A 410 -5.08 -6.87 25.77
C LEU A 410 -4.24 -5.59 25.87
N ASN A 411 -3.32 -5.50 26.84
CA ASN A 411 -2.43 -4.36 27.02
C ASN A 411 -1.49 -4.15 25.82
N GLU A 412 -0.90 -5.23 25.30
CA GLU A 412 -0.05 -5.18 24.09
C GLU A 412 -0.86 -4.68 22.88
N LEU A 413 -2.13 -5.08 22.75
CA LEU A 413 -3.01 -4.56 21.69
C LEU A 413 -3.35 -3.08 21.87
N HIS A 414 -3.60 -2.61 23.10
CA HIS A 414 -3.80 -1.19 23.35
C HIS A 414 -2.57 -0.36 22.94
N VAL A 415 -1.37 -0.84 23.25
CA VAL A 415 -0.13 -0.18 22.80
C VAL A 415 -0.05 -0.17 21.27
N LEU A 416 -0.34 -1.30 20.62
CA LEU A 416 -0.32 -1.40 19.16
C LEU A 416 -1.31 -0.43 18.48
N PHE A 417 -2.57 -0.39 18.93
CA PHE A 417 -3.60 0.47 18.36
C PHE A 417 -3.38 1.95 18.72
N SER A 418 -2.89 2.26 19.92
CA SER A 418 -2.59 3.64 20.31
C SER A 418 -1.45 4.26 19.49
N GLU A 419 -0.44 3.46 19.13
CA GLU A 419 0.59 3.88 18.18
C GLU A 419 0.03 3.99 16.77
N GLY A 420 -0.70 2.96 16.32
CA GLY A 420 -1.68 3.00 15.24
C GLY A 420 -1.20 3.59 13.91
N ARG A 421 0.11 3.59 13.62
CA ARG A 421 0.69 4.29 12.46
C ARG A 421 1.72 3.46 11.76
N ALA A 422 1.67 3.54 10.43
CA ALA A 422 2.76 3.10 9.58
C ALA A 422 3.57 4.31 9.11
N THR A 423 4.91 4.21 9.10
CA THR A 423 5.80 5.30 8.69
C THR A 423 6.71 4.87 7.54
N ILE A 424 6.99 5.80 6.64
CA ILE A 424 8.03 5.68 5.61
C ILE A 424 9.19 6.58 6.03
N GLY A 425 10.23 6.00 6.63
CA GLY A 425 11.30 6.80 7.25
C GLY A 425 10.74 7.63 8.40
N ARG A 426 10.82 8.96 8.30
CA ARG A 426 10.33 9.89 9.35
C ARG A 426 8.89 10.39 9.13
N ARG A 427 8.25 10.04 8.01
CA ARG A 427 6.90 10.54 7.64
C ARG A 427 5.83 9.45 7.86
N PRO A 428 4.63 9.80 8.36
CA PRO A 428 3.51 8.86 8.38
C PRO A 428 3.05 8.53 6.96
N ALA A 429 2.49 7.33 6.78
CA ALA A 429 1.82 6.94 5.56
C ALA A 429 0.56 7.80 5.34
N LYS A 430 0.37 8.29 4.12
CA LYS A 430 -0.76 9.17 3.77
C LYS A 430 -1.92 8.42 3.12
N ASP A 431 -1.62 7.34 2.41
CA ASP A 431 -2.53 6.56 1.59
C ASP A 431 -2.15 5.08 1.63
N GLY A 432 -2.95 4.23 0.99
CA GLY A 432 -2.74 2.78 0.96
C GLY A 432 -1.41 2.35 0.34
N LEU A 433 -0.94 3.10 -0.66
CA LEU A 433 0.35 2.83 -1.31
C LEU A 433 1.52 3.09 -0.35
N ASP A 434 1.48 4.21 0.36
CA ASP A 434 2.45 4.51 1.40
C ASP A 434 2.40 3.47 2.53
N PHE A 435 1.20 3.00 2.89
CA PHE A 435 1.04 1.98 3.93
C PHE A 435 1.71 0.65 3.51
N ALA A 436 1.45 0.18 2.28
CA ALA A 436 2.10 -1.01 1.74
C ALA A 436 3.64 -0.90 1.70
N ARG A 437 4.16 0.28 1.33
CA ARG A 437 5.60 0.57 1.35
C ARG A 437 6.18 0.58 2.76
N ALA A 438 5.45 1.12 3.73
CA ALA A 438 5.87 1.13 5.14
C ALA A 438 5.96 -0.30 5.68
N ILE A 439 4.94 -1.13 5.46
CA ILE A 439 4.93 -2.55 5.84
C ILE A 439 6.13 -3.30 5.25
N SER A 440 6.43 -3.06 3.97
CA SER A 440 7.51 -3.75 3.26
C SER A 440 8.92 -3.42 3.78
N ARG A 441 9.06 -2.29 4.49
CA ARG A 441 10.33 -1.82 5.07
C ARG A 441 10.50 -2.15 6.54
N LEU A 442 9.39 -2.15 7.29
CA LEU A 442 9.33 -2.38 8.74
C LEU A 442 9.46 -3.86 9.09
N GLY A 443 10.43 -4.54 8.48
CA GLY A 443 10.66 -5.97 8.67
C GLY A 443 10.63 -6.37 10.15
N VAL A 444 9.60 -7.14 10.51
CA VAL A 444 9.49 -7.97 11.74
C VAL A 444 9.48 -7.20 13.08
N ASP A 445 9.38 -5.87 13.10
CA ASP A 445 9.57 -5.12 14.34
C ASP A 445 8.40 -5.23 15.37
N ARG A 446 7.33 -6.01 15.09
CA ARG A 446 6.11 -6.06 15.94
C ARG A 446 5.42 -7.42 16.10
N GLY A 447 6.00 -8.53 15.65
CA GLY A 447 5.31 -9.84 15.72
C GLY A 447 4.01 -9.92 14.90
N LEU A 448 3.77 -8.94 14.01
CA LEU A 448 2.64 -8.93 13.08
C LEU A 448 2.98 -9.80 11.87
N GLU A 449 2.03 -10.64 11.47
CA GLU A 449 2.13 -11.48 10.28
C GLU A 449 1.69 -10.72 9.02
N GLY A 450 0.69 -9.85 9.15
CA GLY A 450 0.08 -9.17 8.02
C GLY A 450 -0.87 -8.05 8.42
N PHE A 451 -1.46 -7.42 7.41
CA PHE A 451 -2.58 -6.51 7.56
C PHE A 451 -3.69 -6.89 6.58
N GLN A 452 -4.93 -6.95 7.08
CA GLN A 452 -6.13 -7.02 6.25
C GLN A 452 -6.57 -5.61 5.87
N ARG A 453 -6.58 -5.32 4.57
CA ARG A 453 -6.95 -4.01 4.03
C ARG A 453 -8.45 -3.93 3.77
N TYR A 454 -9.08 -2.84 4.20
CA TYR A 454 -10.49 -2.53 4.00
C TYR A 454 -10.66 -1.13 3.39
N GLY A 455 -11.45 -1.03 2.31
CA GLY A 455 -11.90 0.25 1.76
C GLY A 455 -13.36 0.51 2.13
N PHE A 456 -13.67 1.67 2.69
CA PHE A 456 -15.05 2.08 3.00
C PHE A 456 -15.68 2.71 1.77
N MET A 457 -16.32 1.87 0.94
CA MET A 457 -16.88 2.26 -0.35
C MET A 457 -18.32 2.71 -0.24
N MET A 458 -18.67 3.79 -0.93
CA MET A 458 -20.01 4.37 -0.93
C MET A 458 -20.99 3.48 -1.71
N ARG A 459 -22.15 3.19 -1.11
CA ARG A 459 -23.29 2.45 -1.69
C ARG A 459 -24.54 3.33 -1.63
N SER A 460 -25.21 3.51 -2.76
CA SER A 460 -26.55 4.13 -2.84
C SER A 460 -26.69 5.46 -2.06
N GLY A 461 -25.77 6.41 -2.28
CA GLY A 461 -25.75 7.65 -1.50
C GLY A 461 -24.93 7.50 -0.22
N LYS A 462 -25.43 7.94 0.93
CA LYS A 462 -24.63 8.08 2.17
C LYS A 462 -24.37 6.78 2.95
N ALA A 463 -24.70 5.60 2.42
CA ALA A 463 -24.39 4.32 3.06
C ALA A 463 -23.03 3.81 2.59
N TYR A 464 -22.30 3.11 3.45
CA TYR A 464 -20.95 2.63 3.12
C TYR A 464 -20.85 1.12 3.35
N LEU A 465 -19.90 0.49 2.67
CA LEU A 465 -19.51 -0.90 2.87
C LEU A 465 -18.02 -0.96 3.14
N ALA A 466 -17.63 -1.62 4.23
CA ALA A 466 -16.25 -1.98 4.49
C ALA A 466 -15.88 -3.19 3.62
N THR A 467 -15.49 -2.89 2.38
CA THR A 467 -15.13 -3.91 1.39
C THR A 467 -13.72 -4.43 1.67
N PRO A 468 -13.54 -5.74 1.95
CA PRO A 468 -12.20 -6.32 2.04
C PRO A 468 -11.52 -6.23 0.68
N LEU A 469 -10.29 -5.68 0.66
CA LEU A 469 -9.53 -5.47 -0.58
C LEU A 469 -8.51 -6.58 -0.80
N ASN A 470 -7.52 -6.69 0.08
CA ASN A 470 -6.49 -7.73 0.05
C ASN A 470 -5.83 -7.87 1.43
N ARG A 471 -5.10 -8.96 1.64
CA ARG A 471 -4.24 -9.16 2.81
C ARG A 471 -2.80 -8.99 2.40
N ILE A 472 -2.05 -8.16 3.11
CA ILE A 472 -0.63 -7.89 2.82
C ILE A 472 0.21 -8.43 3.97
N ALA A 473 1.15 -9.32 3.66
CA ALA A 473 2.08 -9.86 4.65
C ALA A 473 3.12 -8.82 5.09
N VAL A 474 3.44 -8.80 6.37
CA VAL A 474 4.52 -7.96 6.92
C VAL A 474 5.84 -8.70 6.75
N ARG A 475 6.59 -8.36 5.71
CA ARG A 475 7.88 -8.99 5.40
C ARG A 475 8.88 -7.94 4.93
N ARG A 476 10.15 -8.11 5.31
CA ARG A 476 11.22 -7.26 4.79
C ARG A 476 11.39 -7.54 3.30
N ASN A 477 11.15 -6.53 2.47
CA ASN A 477 11.35 -6.60 1.04
C ASN A 477 12.37 -5.53 0.59
N PRO A 478 13.65 -5.91 0.42
CA PRO A 478 14.68 -4.97 -0.05
C PRO A 478 14.36 -4.32 -1.40
N ALA A 479 13.59 -5.00 -2.27
CA ALA A 479 13.21 -4.42 -3.56
C ALA A 479 12.25 -3.23 -3.41
N ALA A 480 11.51 -3.13 -2.29
CA ALA A 480 10.68 -1.96 -2.00
C ALA A 480 11.50 -0.69 -1.71
N ASP A 481 12.80 -0.81 -1.43
CA ASP A 481 13.71 0.34 -1.31
C ASP A 481 14.00 1.00 -2.66
N LEU A 482 13.84 0.26 -3.77
CA LEU A 482 13.89 0.81 -5.12
C LEU A 482 12.83 1.91 -5.29
N ILE A 483 11.63 1.73 -4.73
CA ILE A 483 10.55 2.72 -4.79
C ILE A 483 10.96 4.05 -4.13
N ALA A 484 11.85 4.03 -3.12
CA ALA A 484 12.38 5.26 -2.53
C ALA A 484 13.11 6.14 -3.56
N ASN A 485 13.66 5.54 -4.62
CA ASN A 485 14.44 6.23 -5.63
C ASN A 485 13.54 7.13 -6.51
N LEU A 486 12.25 6.79 -6.61
CA LEU A 486 11.24 7.56 -7.34
C LEU A 486 10.78 8.81 -6.58
N GLU A 487 11.01 8.87 -5.27
CA GLU A 487 10.64 10.03 -4.44
C GLU A 487 11.68 11.15 -4.58
N GLY A 488 12.98 10.83 -4.53
CA GLY A 488 14.09 11.75 -4.83
C GLY A 488 13.98 13.17 -4.25
N SER A 489 14.74 14.12 -4.81
CA SER A 489 14.65 15.55 -4.46
C SER A 489 13.51 16.29 -5.17
N SER A 490 12.87 15.65 -6.15
CA SER A 490 11.83 16.24 -7.01
C SER A 490 10.42 15.80 -6.65
N HIS A 491 10.24 14.87 -5.69
CA HIS A 491 8.95 14.26 -5.36
C HIS A 491 8.24 13.71 -6.61
N TRP A 492 9.01 13.08 -7.51
CA TRP A 492 8.53 12.71 -8.85
C TRP A 492 7.30 11.80 -8.81
N LEU A 493 7.31 10.78 -7.95
CA LEU A 493 6.17 9.86 -7.80
C LEU A 493 4.88 10.61 -7.44
N GLU A 494 4.95 11.51 -6.46
CA GLU A 494 3.81 12.32 -6.04
C GLU A 494 3.32 13.25 -7.15
N ARG A 495 4.23 13.94 -7.84
CA ARG A 495 3.86 14.84 -8.97
C ARG A 495 3.17 14.09 -10.10
N PHE A 496 3.68 12.90 -10.47
CA PHE A 496 3.07 12.10 -11.54
C PHE A 496 1.69 11.56 -11.12
N ARG A 497 1.54 11.13 -9.86
CA ARG A 497 0.24 10.72 -9.30
C ARG A 497 -0.77 11.87 -9.28
N GLN A 498 -0.35 13.07 -8.92
CA GLN A 498 -1.18 14.28 -8.95
C GLN A 498 -1.62 14.63 -10.38
N LEU A 499 -0.73 14.48 -11.36
CA LEU A 499 -1.07 14.68 -12.76
C LEU A 499 -2.24 13.79 -13.20
N GLY A 500 -2.23 12.49 -12.86
CA GLY A 500 -3.33 11.58 -13.19
C GLY A 500 -4.64 11.88 -12.44
N ARG A 501 -4.56 12.45 -11.24
CA ARG A 501 -5.72 12.82 -10.40
C ARG A 501 -6.26 14.23 -10.71
N SER A 502 -5.59 14.99 -11.57
CA SER A 502 -6.00 16.36 -11.91
C SER A 502 -7.32 16.41 -12.68
N LYS A 503 -8.11 17.48 -12.47
CA LYS A 503 -9.32 17.72 -13.25
C LYS A 503 -8.93 17.95 -14.72
N GLY A 504 -9.49 17.13 -15.62
CA GLY A 504 -9.14 17.17 -17.05
C GLY A 504 -8.01 16.22 -17.47
N ALA A 505 -7.45 15.41 -16.56
CA ALA A 505 -6.48 14.38 -16.91
C ALA A 505 -7.02 13.42 -17.99
N SER A 506 -6.21 13.12 -19.00
CA SER A 506 -6.57 12.19 -20.09
C SER A 506 -6.74 10.76 -19.56
N ALA A 507 -7.50 9.92 -20.28
CA ALA A 507 -7.63 8.50 -19.92
C ALA A 507 -6.27 7.78 -19.93
N SER A 508 -5.37 8.16 -20.83
CA SER A 508 -4.03 7.58 -20.95
C SER A 508 -3.17 7.82 -19.70
N VAL A 509 -3.13 9.04 -19.16
CA VAL A 509 -2.33 9.30 -17.95
C VAL A 509 -2.95 8.68 -16.70
N ARG A 510 -4.29 8.61 -16.62
CA ARG A 510 -4.98 7.90 -15.53
C ARG A 510 -4.64 6.41 -15.54
N SER A 511 -4.63 5.80 -16.73
CA SER A 511 -4.26 4.40 -16.92
C SER A 511 -2.79 4.16 -16.52
N LEU A 512 -1.87 5.02 -16.93
CA LEU A 512 -0.45 4.91 -16.54
C LEU A 512 -0.22 5.10 -15.04
N VAL A 513 -0.96 6.01 -14.38
CA VAL A 513 -0.91 6.15 -12.91
C VAL A 513 -1.41 4.89 -12.23
N ARG A 514 -2.52 4.29 -12.71
CA ARG A 514 -3.01 3.02 -12.19
C ARG A 514 -1.98 1.90 -12.36
N LEU A 515 -1.42 1.74 -13.56
CA LEU A 515 -0.40 0.73 -13.83
C LEU A 515 0.84 0.91 -12.95
N LEU A 516 1.28 2.16 -12.74
CA LEU A 516 2.38 2.48 -11.85
C LEU A 516 2.07 2.08 -10.40
N GLU A 517 0.90 2.45 -9.88
CA GLU A 517 0.51 2.13 -8.52
C GLU A 517 0.32 0.62 -8.31
N ASP A 518 -0.33 -0.07 -9.25
CA ASP A 518 -0.48 -1.53 -9.24
C ASP A 518 0.90 -2.22 -9.28
N GLY A 519 1.83 -1.75 -10.13
CA GLY A 519 3.20 -2.27 -10.20
C GLY A 519 4.02 -2.00 -8.93
N ILE A 520 3.79 -0.87 -8.25
CA ILE A 520 4.42 -0.59 -6.95
C ILE A 520 3.85 -1.51 -5.86
N PHE A 521 2.53 -1.75 -5.84
CA PHE A 521 1.90 -2.70 -4.93
C PHE A 521 2.40 -4.13 -5.16
N GLU A 522 2.54 -4.54 -6.42
CA GLU A 522 3.09 -5.84 -6.80
C GLU A 522 4.54 -5.97 -6.32
N LEU A 523 5.39 -4.97 -6.60
CA LEU A 523 6.78 -4.98 -6.16
C LEU A 523 6.91 -5.00 -4.63
N ALA A 524 6.06 -4.25 -3.91
CA ALA A 524 6.03 -4.24 -2.45
C ALA A 524 5.69 -5.62 -1.86
N GLN A 525 4.83 -6.38 -2.54
CA GLN A 525 4.35 -7.69 -2.08
C GLN A 525 5.18 -8.88 -2.60
N ALA A 526 6.04 -8.69 -3.60
CA ALA A 526 6.77 -9.78 -4.26
C ALA A 526 7.75 -10.51 -3.31
N SER A 527 7.50 -11.78 -3.03
CA SER A 527 8.44 -12.68 -2.32
C SER A 527 9.42 -13.35 -3.30
N ASP A 528 8.90 -14.00 -4.33
CA ASP A 528 9.67 -14.90 -5.21
C ASP A 528 9.88 -14.35 -6.62
N ASP A 529 8.91 -13.58 -7.14
CA ASP A 529 8.95 -12.99 -8.49
C ASP A 529 9.48 -11.54 -8.53
N ARG A 530 10.36 -11.16 -7.58
CA ARG A 530 10.89 -9.79 -7.44
C ARG A 530 11.52 -9.24 -8.71
N THR A 531 12.25 -10.07 -9.44
CA THR A 531 12.91 -9.70 -10.71
C THR A 531 11.86 -9.31 -11.77
N LYS A 532 10.82 -10.12 -11.95
CA LYS A 532 9.74 -9.85 -12.91
C LYS A 532 8.94 -8.61 -12.53
N ALA A 533 8.58 -8.46 -11.25
CA ALA A 533 7.87 -7.28 -10.75
C ALA A 533 8.69 -5.99 -10.98
N THR A 534 10.01 -6.05 -10.76
CA THR A 534 10.91 -4.91 -11.00
C THR A 534 11.02 -4.58 -12.49
N GLN A 535 11.17 -5.58 -13.37
CA GLN A 535 11.20 -5.37 -14.82
C GLN A 535 9.88 -4.81 -15.35
N ARG A 536 8.73 -5.29 -14.84
CA ARG A 536 7.41 -4.77 -15.20
C ARG A 536 7.29 -3.30 -14.82
N LEU A 537 7.66 -2.95 -13.58
CA LEU A 537 7.66 -1.57 -13.12
C LEU A 537 8.63 -0.69 -13.94
N LEU A 538 9.79 -1.24 -14.33
CA LEU A 538 10.75 -0.56 -15.19
C LEU A 538 10.19 -0.26 -16.59
N THR A 539 9.48 -1.22 -17.20
CA THR A 539 8.76 -1.00 -18.46
C THR A 539 7.72 0.10 -18.33
N ILE A 540 6.92 0.10 -17.25
CA ILE A 540 5.92 1.15 -16.98
C ILE A 540 6.59 2.52 -16.85
N LEU A 541 7.73 2.63 -16.15
CA LEU A 541 8.49 3.87 -16.05
C LEU A 541 9.00 4.36 -17.42
N GLY A 542 9.43 3.43 -18.28
CA GLY A 542 9.78 3.72 -19.68
C GLY A 542 8.60 4.26 -20.48
N GLU A 543 7.42 3.64 -20.36
CA GLU A 543 6.18 4.11 -21.00
C GLU A 543 5.76 5.50 -20.49
N ILE A 544 5.89 5.75 -19.19
CA ILE A 544 5.63 7.07 -18.60
C ILE A 544 6.56 8.12 -19.19
N GLN A 545 7.86 7.83 -19.33
CA GLN A 545 8.81 8.75 -19.96
C GLN A 545 8.40 9.07 -21.40
N LEU A 546 8.01 8.06 -22.18
CA LEU A 546 7.55 8.24 -23.57
C LEU A 546 6.23 9.02 -23.64
N TYR A 547 5.30 8.82 -22.70
CA TYR A 547 4.08 9.61 -22.58
C TYR A 547 4.40 11.08 -22.31
N LEU A 548 5.25 11.36 -21.31
CA LEU A 548 5.64 12.72 -20.94
C LEU A 548 6.36 13.43 -22.10
N ALA A 549 7.18 12.71 -22.87
CA ALA A 549 7.83 13.25 -24.07
C ALA A 549 6.83 13.81 -25.09
N ARG A 550 5.68 13.15 -25.25
CA ARG A 550 4.64 13.48 -26.24
C ARG A 550 3.58 14.44 -25.71
N SER A 551 3.55 14.71 -24.41
CA SER A 551 2.56 15.56 -23.77
C SER A 551 3.19 16.88 -23.27
N PRO A 552 3.18 17.96 -24.06
CA PRO A 552 3.63 19.27 -23.61
C PRO A 552 2.87 19.77 -22.37
N SER A 553 1.55 19.54 -22.28
CA SER A 553 0.72 19.99 -21.16
C SER A 553 1.08 19.30 -19.83
N ALA A 554 1.52 18.04 -19.87
CA ALA A 554 2.03 17.34 -18.68
C ALA A 554 3.35 17.92 -18.17
N ARG A 555 4.14 18.52 -19.06
CA ARG A 555 5.47 19.10 -18.76
C ARG A 555 5.42 20.58 -18.40
N ASP A 556 4.37 21.29 -18.81
CA ASP A 556 4.22 22.73 -18.61
C ASP A 556 4.33 23.10 -17.12
N PRO A 557 5.25 24.02 -16.73
CA PRO A 557 5.37 24.52 -15.35
C PRO A 557 4.07 25.14 -14.80
N ASN A 558 3.25 25.74 -15.67
CA ASN A 558 1.95 26.33 -15.32
C ASN A 558 0.80 25.31 -15.41
N GLY A 559 1.11 24.09 -15.84
CA GLY A 559 0.17 22.97 -15.98
C GLY A 559 0.61 21.78 -15.14
N GLY A 560 0.88 20.65 -15.79
CA GLY A 560 1.19 19.39 -15.11
C GLY A 560 2.48 19.40 -14.27
N ASN A 561 3.45 20.25 -14.62
CA ASN A 561 4.75 20.44 -13.96
C ASN A 561 5.44 19.12 -13.53
N CYS A 562 5.28 18.08 -14.34
CA CYS A 562 5.85 16.76 -14.08
C CYS A 562 7.25 16.70 -14.67
N PRO A 563 8.32 16.54 -13.87
CA PRO A 563 9.68 16.42 -14.39
C PRO A 563 9.91 15.08 -15.11
N PRO A 564 11.02 14.94 -15.86
CA PRO A 564 11.42 13.64 -16.40
C PRO A 564 11.56 12.59 -15.30
N VAL A 565 11.43 11.31 -15.64
CA VAL A 565 11.73 10.22 -14.70
C VAL A 565 13.19 10.39 -14.24
N PRO A 566 13.45 10.39 -12.91
CA PRO A 566 14.81 10.55 -12.39
C PRO A 566 15.71 9.39 -12.80
N TRP A 567 17.03 9.59 -12.68
CA TRP A 567 17.97 8.49 -12.81
C TRP A 567 17.72 7.42 -11.73
N LEU A 568 17.49 6.19 -12.17
CA LEU A 568 17.32 5.03 -11.32
C LEU A 568 18.68 4.43 -10.94
N LYS A 569 18.79 3.85 -9.74
CA LYS A 569 20.02 3.17 -9.27
C LYS A 569 20.28 1.87 -10.04
N PRO A 570 21.53 1.37 -10.07
CA PRO A 570 21.91 0.12 -10.76
C PRO A 570 21.02 -1.08 -10.42
N ASP A 571 20.54 -1.17 -9.18
CA ASP A 571 19.74 -2.28 -8.66
C ASP A 571 18.40 -2.49 -9.41
N TRP A 572 17.92 -1.47 -10.12
CA TRP A 572 16.72 -1.56 -10.98
C TRP A 572 16.92 -2.43 -12.22
N LEU A 573 18.16 -2.82 -12.56
CA LEU A 573 18.43 -3.66 -13.74
C LEU A 573 17.69 -5.00 -13.68
N ALA A 574 17.53 -5.57 -12.48
CA ALA A 574 16.83 -6.83 -12.22
C ALA A 574 17.17 -7.89 -13.29
N ASP A 575 18.45 -8.28 -13.34
CA ASP A 575 18.98 -9.18 -14.37
C ASP A 575 18.41 -10.60 -14.21
N ASP A 576 17.63 -11.05 -15.20
CA ASP A 576 17.06 -12.41 -15.26
C ASP A 576 17.88 -13.36 -16.15
N GLY A 577 19.01 -12.89 -16.70
CA GLY A 577 19.87 -13.66 -17.58
C GLY A 577 19.32 -13.92 -18.99
N SER A 578 18.19 -13.31 -19.36
CA SER A 578 17.58 -13.43 -20.69
C SER A 578 18.36 -12.65 -21.77
N ASP A 579 18.27 -13.12 -23.01
CA ASP A 579 18.91 -12.48 -24.16
C ASP A 579 18.25 -11.15 -24.51
N GLU A 580 16.92 -11.06 -24.35
CA GLU A 580 16.15 -9.84 -24.58
C GLU A 580 16.59 -8.71 -23.63
N LEU A 581 16.74 -9.01 -22.34
CA LEU A 581 17.21 -8.03 -21.36
C LEU A 581 18.66 -7.61 -21.64
N ALA A 582 19.54 -8.57 -21.97
CA ALA A 582 20.94 -8.29 -22.27
C ALA A 582 21.08 -7.34 -23.47
N ILE A 583 20.33 -7.58 -24.55
CA ILE A 583 20.31 -6.71 -25.74
C ILE A 583 19.72 -5.34 -25.40
N ALA A 584 18.58 -5.28 -24.71
CA ALA A 584 17.93 -4.03 -24.33
C ALA A 584 18.85 -3.17 -23.44
N ALA A 585 19.55 -3.79 -22.48
CA ALA A 585 20.47 -3.11 -21.57
C ALA A 585 21.73 -2.62 -22.28
N ALA A 586 22.25 -3.39 -23.25
CA ALA A 586 23.40 -3.00 -24.05
C ALA A 586 23.06 -1.79 -24.95
N LEU A 587 21.88 -1.79 -25.58
CA LEU A 587 21.37 -0.65 -26.36
C LEU A 587 21.10 0.57 -25.48
N ALA A 588 20.44 0.41 -24.33
CA ALA A 588 20.18 1.49 -23.38
C ALA A 588 21.48 2.14 -22.85
N GLY A 589 22.57 1.38 -22.76
CA GLY A 589 23.89 1.84 -22.33
C GLY A 589 24.69 2.62 -23.38
N LEU A 590 24.16 2.83 -24.60
CA LEU A 590 24.85 3.57 -25.65
C LEU A 590 25.01 5.06 -25.31
N HIS A 591 26.23 5.57 -25.49
CA HIS A 591 26.61 6.97 -25.26
C HIS A 591 27.79 7.39 -26.16
N GLY A 592 28.06 8.68 -26.20
CA GLY A 592 29.28 9.29 -26.73
C GLY A 592 30.11 9.93 -25.61
N ARG A 593 31.29 10.42 -25.95
CA ARG A 593 32.16 11.18 -25.04
C ARG A 593 32.73 12.38 -25.74
N SER A 594 32.79 13.50 -25.02
CA SER A 594 33.46 14.72 -25.45
C SER A 594 34.26 15.28 -24.28
N LEU A 595 35.33 16.00 -24.58
CA LEU A 595 36.07 16.77 -23.60
C LEU A 595 35.42 18.15 -23.44
N GLU A 596 34.98 18.51 -22.24
CA GLU A 596 34.41 19.82 -21.93
C GLU A 596 35.06 20.32 -20.63
N ASP A 597 35.65 21.53 -20.66
CA ASP A 597 36.39 22.13 -19.54
C ASP A 597 37.45 21.19 -18.91
N GLY A 598 38.16 20.44 -19.76
CA GLY A 598 39.18 19.47 -19.33
C GLY A 598 38.62 18.23 -18.62
N ARG A 599 37.30 18.04 -18.58
CA ARG A 599 36.64 16.86 -17.99
C ARG A 599 35.91 16.05 -19.05
N MET A 600 36.03 14.74 -18.91
CA MET A 600 35.34 13.80 -19.80
C MET A 600 33.85 13.77 -19.50
N GLN A 601 33.02 14.19 -20.45
CA GLN A 601 31.57 14.19 -20.30
C GLN A 601 30.93 13.05 -21.08
N THR A 602 29.91 12.43 -20.48
CA THR A 602 29.04 11.50 -21.19
C THR A 602 28.04 12.29 -22.01
N ARG A 603 28.02 12.06 -23.33
CA ARG A 603 27.10 12.71 -24.27
C ARG A 603 26.15 11.69 -24.88
N LEU A 604 25.04 12.18 -25.42
CA LEU A 604 24.06 11.36 -26.13
C LEU A 604 23.66 10.06 -25.38
N PRO A 605 23.33 10.08 -24.08
CA PRO A 605 22.79 8.90 -23.42
C PRO A 605 21.46 8.53 -24.08
N MET A 606 21.09 7.24 -24.14
CA MET A 606 19.89 6.79 -24.88
C MET A 606 18.62 7.58 -24.53
N ARG A 607 18.45 8.03 -23.28
CA ARG A 607 17.29 8.82 -22.83
C ARG A 607 16.99 10.08 -23.65
N VAL A 608 18.00 10.75 -24.22
CA VAL A 608 17.78 11.98 -25.03
C VAL A 608 17.13 11.68 -26.38
N HIS A 609 17.14 10.42 -26.80
CA HIS A 609 16.44 9.97 -27.99
C HIS A 609 14.99 9.58 -27.72
N LEU A 610 14.68 9.22 -26.46
CA LEU A 610 13.34 8.82 -26.00
C LEU A 610 12.46 10.03 -25.68
N ALA A 611 13.05 11.11 -25.21
CA ALA A 611 12.34 12.27 -24.71
C ALA A 611 13.18 13.56 -24.86
N PRO A 612 12.57 14.77 -24.85
CA PRO A 612 13.28 16.04 -24.93
C PRO A 612 13.91 16.39 -23.57
N ASP A 613 14.80 15.53 -23.11
CA ASP A 613 15.53 15.60 -21.86
C ASP A 613 16.96 16.10 -22.12
N ASP A 614 17.51 16.89 -21.19
CA ASP A 614 18.88 17.42 -21.29
C ASP A 614 19.98 16.36 -21.10
N GLY A 615 19.63 15.17 -20.63
CA GLY A 615 20.53 14.03 -20.44
C GLY A 615 21.54 14.21 -19.31
N LYS A 616 21.40 15.25 -18.48
CA LYS A 616 22.35 15.57 -17.41
C LYS A 616 22.16 14.67 -16.19
N SER A 617 23.05 14.84 -15.20
CA SER A 617 23.01 14.09 -13.93
C SER A 617 21.73 14.31 -13.13
N ARG A 618 21.10 15.48 -13.30
CA ARG A 618 19.75 15.82 -12.84
C ARG A 618 18.92 16.17 -14.08
N PRO A 619 18.11 15.23 -14.60
CA PRO A 619 17.44 15.43 -15.88
C PRO A 619 16.37 16.51 -15.78
N ALA A 620 16.32 17.37 -16.79
CA ALA A 620 15.30 18.40 -16.95
C ALA A 620 14.76 18.40 -18.39
N TRP A 621 13.54 18.90 -18.56
CA TRP A 621 12.98 19.09 -19.91
C TRP A 621 13.72 20.22 -20.63
N LEU A 622 14.07 19.99 -21.89
CA LEU A 622 14.57 21.03 -22.79
C LEU A 622 13.42 21.96 -23.19
N GLU A 623 13.74 23.24 -23.33
CA GLU A 623 12.84 24.23 -23.93
C GLU A 623 12.76 24.01 -25.45
N GLY A 624 11.54 23.94 -25.99
CA GLY A 624 11.31 23.76 -27.42
C GLY A 624 11.44 22.32 -27.93
N LYS A 625 11.59 22.16 -29.26
CA LYS A 625 11.72 20.85 -29.92
C LYS A 625 13.19 20.42 -29.93
N SER A 626 13.47 19.19 -29.49
CA SER A 626 14.79 18.58 -29.61
C SER A 626 14.86 17.68 -30.85
N HIS A 627 15.84 17.91 -31.72
CA HIS A 627 16.11 17.03 -32.87
C HIS A 627 16.64 15.65 -32.47
N LEU A 628 17.14 15.51 -31.23
CA LEU A 628 17.62 14.23 -30.72
C LEU A 628 16.47 13.31 -30.33
N ASN A 629 15.34 13.88 -29.88
CA ASN A 629 14.13 13.14 -29.53
C ASN A 629 13.44 12.63 -30.80
N VAL A 630 13.63 11.35 -31.10
CA VAL A 630 13.14 10.71 -32.33
C VAL A 630 12.37 9.42 -32.10
N TRP A 631 12.18 9.03 -30.83
CA TRP A 631 11.46 7.80 -30.50
C TRP A 631 9.96 7.97 -30.73
N GLY A 632 9.45 7.29 -31.74
CA GLY A 632 8.05 7.37 -32.17
C GLY A 632 7.22 6.15 -31.78
N GLN A 633 5.99 6.12 -32.26
CA GLN A 633 5.20 4.90 -32.32
C GLN A 633 5.70 4.06 -33.50
N GLY A 634 6.04 2.80 -33.27
CA GLY A 634 6.48 1.88 -34.33
C GLY A 634 7.48 0.81 -33.86
N PRO A 635 7.97 -0.02 -34.79
CA PRO A 635 8.94 -1.07 -34.51
C PRO A 635 10.24 -0.55 -33.89
N LEU A 636 10.89 -1.39 -33.07
CA LEU A 636 12.15 -1.09 -32.40
C LEU A 636 13.24 -0.67 -33.39
N GLU A 637 13.34 -1.39 -34.51
CA GLU A 637 14.36 -1.23 -35.53
C GLU A 637 14.29 0.16 -36.18
N SER A 638 13.08 0.63 -36.50
CA SER A 638 12.84 1.97 -37.05
C SER A 638 13.26 3.07 -36.07
N ASN A 639 12.94 2.92 -34.78
CA ASN A 639 13.34 3.85 -33.74
C ASN A 639 14.87 3.90 -33.57
N LEU A 640 15.52 2.73 -33.57
CA LEU A 640 16.98 2.63 -33.50
C LEU A 640 17.67 3.21 -34.74
N ALA A 641 17.10 3.03 -35.93
CA ALA A 641 17.61 3.62 -37.17
C ALA A 641 17.56 5.16 -37.12
N ASN A 642 16.44 5.73 -36.66
CA ASN A 642 16.29 7.17 -36.48
C ASN A 642 17.24 7.72 -35.42
N ALA A 643 17.36 7.04 -34.27
CA ALA A 643 18.31 7.39 -33.22
C ALA A 643 19.74 7.39 -33.76
N THR A 644 20.14 6.37 -34.50
CA THR A 644 21.48 6.26 -35.11
C THR A 644 21.77 7.42 -36.05
N ARG A 645 20.82 7.77 -36.93
CA ARG A 645 20.98 8.90 -37.85
C ARG A 645 21.21 10.20 -37.07
N GLN A 646 20.43 10.47 -36.04
CA GLN A 646 20.59 11.69 -35.23
C GLN A 646 21.87 11.68 -34.39
N ARG A 647 22.28 10.52 -33.87
CA ARG A 647 23.55 10.38 -33.14
C ARG A 647 24.74 10.74 -34.02
N LEU A 648 24.75 10.28 -35.27
CA LEU A 648 25.82 10.59 -36.22
C LEU A 648 25.84 12.08 -36.59
N LEU A 649 24.67 12.68 -36.84
CA LEU A 649 24.57 14.13 -37.10
C LEU A 649 24.99 14.99 -35.90
N ALA A 650 24.74 14.51 -34.68
CA ALA A 650 25.10 15.22 -33.46
C ALA A 650 26.56 15.02 -33.06
N ALA A 651 27.23 13.96 -33.53
CA ALA A 651 28.60 13.64 -33.16
C ALA A 651 29.57 14.77 -33.51
N ASP A 652 29.46 15.33 -34.72
CA ASP A 652 30.30 16.44 -35.17
C ASP A 652 30.00 17.73 -34.41
N ARG A 653 28.72 17.99 -34.12
CA ARG A 653 28.29 19.20 -33.38
C ARG A 653 28.75 19.22 -31.93
N LEU A 654 28.92 18.05 -31.33
CA LEU A 654 29.29 17.86 -29.93
C LEU A 654 30.77 17.55 -29.74
N ASP A 655 31.57 17.60 -30.82
CA ASP A 655 33.01 17.32 -30.84
C ASP A 655 33.34 16.01 -30.07
N LEU A 656 32.68 14.92 -30.48
CA LEU A 656 32.90 13.63 -29.83
C LEU A 656 34.31 13.09 -30.14
N GLU A 657 34.96 12.51 -29.14
CA GLU A 657 36.30 11.92 -29.28
C GLU A 657 36.35 10.73 -30.25
N ASP A 658 35.21 10.06 -30.41
CA ASP A 658 35.05 8.86 -31.23
C ASP A 658 33.58 8.75 -31.66
N LYS A 659 33.27 7.73 -32.46
CA LYS A 659 31.90 7.38 -32.89
C LYS A 659 30.94 7.31 -31.68
N PRO A 660 29.65 7.70 -31.84
CA PRO A 660 28.68 7.82 -30.75
C PRO A 660 28.11 6.45 -30.29
N PHE A 661 28.91 5.40 -30.31
CA PHE A 661 28.54 4.02 -29.98
C PHE A 661 29.37 3.44 -28.83
N ARG A 662 29.91 4.31 -27.97
CA ARG A 662 30.47 3.85 -26.69
C ARG A 662 29.34 3.27 -25.84
N PHE A 663 29.68 2.36 -24.93
CA PHE A 663 28.68 1.58 -24.21
C PHE A 663 29.08 1.38 -22.75
N THR A 664 28.06 1.13 -21.93
CA THR A 664 28.23 0.74 -20.53
C THR A 664 28.08 -0.77 -20.35
N ARG A 665 27.21 -1.41 -21.14
CA ARG A 665 26.96 -2.86 -21.12
C ARG A 665 27.13 -3.49 -22.49
N THR A 666 27.34 -4.80 -22.50
CA THR A 666 27.48 -5.60 -23.72
C THR A 666 26.57 -6.83 -23.68
N CYS A 667 26.22 -7.33 -24.86
CA CYS A 667 25.53 -8.60 -25.07
C CYS A 667 26.47 -9.63 -25.70
N SER A 668 26.09 -10.90 -25.65
CA SER A 668 26.86 -12.00 -26.25
C SER A 668 26.62 -12.09 -27.77
N LEU A 669 27.56 -12.68 -28.52
CA LEU A 669 27.34 -12.98 -29.94
C LEU A 669 26.24 -14.02 -30.17
N ALA A 670 26.01 -14.92 -29.21
CA ALA A 670 24.92 -15.88 -29.26
C ALA A 670 23.56 -15.16 -29.27
N SER A 671 23.37 -14.17 -28.39
CA SER A 671 22.15 -13.36 -28.33
C SER A 671 21.94 -12.55 -29.62
N VAL A 672 23.01 -11.98 -30.17
CA VAL A 672 22.97 -11.27 -31.47
C VAL A 672 22.56 -12.22 -32.60
N ALA A 673 23.12 -13.43 -32.64
CA ALA A 673 22.79 -14.43 -33.65
C ALA A 673 21.31 -14.83 -33.57
N ARG A 674 20.80 -15.09 -32.37
CA ARG A 674 19.38 -15.39 -32.11
C ARG A 674 18.46 -14.23 -32.50
N TRP A 675 18.85 -12.98 -32.21
CA TRP A 675 18.07 -11.82 -32.63
C TRP A 675 17.97 -11.72 -34.15
N LEU A 676 19.10 -11.90 -34.86
CA LEU A 676 19.13 -11.88 -36.32
C LEU A 676 18.30 -13.02 -36.93
N ALA A 677 18.32 -14.21 -36.32
CA ALA A 677 17.50 -15.35 -36.70
C ALA A 677 15.99 -15.13 -36.47
N GLY A 678 15.61 -14.18 -35.59
CA GLY A 678 14.22 -13.92 -35.24
C GLY A 678 13.71 -14.73 -34.05
N ASP A 679 14.61 -15.36 -33.28
CA ASP A 679 14.28 -16.24 -32.16
C ASP A 679 14.11 -15.51 -30.81
N LEU A 680 14.13 -14.18 -30.83
CA LEU A 680 13.96 -13.34 -29.64
C LEU A 680 12.68 -12.52 -29.72
N ASP A 681 12.08 -12.24 -28.56
CA ASP A 681 10.92 -11.36 -28.47
C ASP A 681 11.35 -9.88 -28.62
N THR A 682 11.31 -9.37 -29.84
CA THR A 682 11.59 -7.96 -30.15
C THR A 682 10.65 -7.00 -29.41
N ALA A 683 9.39 -7.40 -29.15
CA ALA A 683 8.46 -6.55 -28.41
C ALA A 683 8.89 -6.40 -26.95
N ARG A 684 9.41 -7.48 -26.33
CA ARG A 684 10.02 -7.43 -25.01
C ARG A 684 11.25 -6.52 -24.97
N ILE A 685 12.15 -6.61 -25.96
CA ILE A 685 13.31 -5.70 -26.07
C ILE A 685 12.84 -4.24 -26.15
N ALA A 686 11.82 -3.97 -26.98
CA ALA A 686 11.25 -2.64 -27.17
C ALA A 686 10.59 -2.08 -25.91
N ALA A 687 9.96 -2.93 -25.10
CA ALA A 687 9.31 -2.57 -23.85
C ALA A 687 10.32 -2.31 -22.71
N LEU A 688 11.43 -3.05 -22.67
CA LEU A 688 12.47 -2.92 -21.63
C LEU A 688 13.40 -1.71 -21.87
N LEU A 689 13.80 -1.46 -23.12
CA LEU A 689 14.82 -0.47 -23.47
C LEU A 689 14.52 0.93 -22.91
N PRO A 690 13.30 1.50 -23.04
CA PRO A 690 13.03 2.83 -22.52
C PRO A 690 13.21 2.95 -21.02
N GLY A 691 12.80 1.93 -20.24
CA GLY A 691 13.01 1.88 -18.81
C GLY A 691 14.48 1.72 -18.43
N LEU A 692 15.20 0.81 -19.09
CA LEU A 692 16.64 0.60 -18.88
C LEU A 692 17.48 1.85 -19.18
N ALA A 693 17.06 2.68 -20.14
CA ALA A 693 17.71 3.95 -20.46
C ALA A 693 17.60 5.00 -19.33
N LEU A 694 16.73 4.78 -18.34
CA LEU A 694 16.56 5.61 -17.14
C LEU A 694 17.46 5.15 -15.99
N ILE A 695 18.14 4.00 -16.12
CA ILE A 695 19.04 3.45 -15.10
C ILE A 695 20.45 4.00 -15.30
N ARG A 696 21.13 4.32 -14.19
CA ARG A 696 22.59 4.43 -14.18
C ARG A 696 23.20 3.04 -14.28
N LEU A 697 23.21 2.49 -15.49
CA LEU A 697 23.58 1.10 -15.74
C LEU A 697 24.98 0.79 -15.17
N PRO A 698 25.16 -0.33 -14.46
CA PRO A 698 26.48 -0.78 -14.06
C PRO A 698 27.24 -1.31 -15.27
N ARG A 699 28.57 -1.10 -15.28
CA ARG A 699 29.44 -1.72 -16.29
C ARG A 699 29.32 -3.23 -16.20
N GLY A 700 29.26 -3.91 -17.34
CA GLY A 700 29.21 -5.37 -17.37
C GLY A 700 28.74 -5.91 -18.72
N GLY A 701 28.43 -7.19 -18.74
CA GLY A 701 27.88 -7.85 -19.92
C GLY A 701 27.40 -9.24 -19.57
N GLN A 702 26.66 -9.82 -20.49
CA GLN A 702 26.24 -11.21 -20.38
C GLN A 702 27.46 -12.13 -20.40
N GLN A 703 27.41 -13.21 -19.62
CA GLN A 703 28.45 -14.24 -19.69
C GLN A 703 28.50 -14.86 -21.08
N ARG A 704 29.70 -15.33 -21.44
CA ARG A 704 29.94 -16.03 -22.69
C ARG A 704 29.07 -17.28 -22.76
N ARG A 705 28.45 -17.51 -23.91
CA ARG A 705 27.68 -18.71 -24.23
C ARG A 705 28.16 -19.29 -25.57
N GLU A 706 27.93 -20.58 -25.77
CA GLU A 706 28.08 -21.18 -27.09
C GLU A 706 27.04 -20.60 -28.04
N MET A 707 27.39 -20.53 -29.33
CA MET A 707 26.49 -19.97 -30.34
C MET A 707 25.63 -21.09 -30.91
N ASP A 708 24.32 -21.00 -30.69
CA ASP A 708 23.35 -21.90 -31.33
C ASP A 708 23.32 -21.71 -32.86
N PHE A 709 23.54 -20.46 -33.31
CA PHE A 709 23.53 -20.07 -34.73
C PHE A 709 24.79 -19.29 -35.12
N PRO A 710 25.31 -19.46 -36.35
CA PRO A 710 26.40 -18.64 -36.84
C PRO A 710 25.92 -17.21 -37.11
N VAL A 711 26.65 -16.22 -36.60
CA VAL A 711 26.40 -14.81 -36.93
C VAL A 711 26.59 -14.59 -38.46
N PRO A 712 25.62 -13.99 -39.17
CA PRO A 712 25.69 -13.75 -40.62
C PRO A 712 26.95 -13.00 -41.06
N ALA A 713 27.56 -13.39 -42.17
CA ALA A 713 28.80 -12.78 -42.67
C ALA A 713 28.67 -11.27 -42.91
N VAL A 714 27.49 -10.81 -43.35
CA VAL A 714 27.17 -9.39 -43.52
C VAL A 714 27.28 -8.60 -42.21
N TYR A 715 26.80 -9.17 -41.09
CA TYR A 715 26.96 -8.58 -39.77
C TYR A 715 28.45 -8.49 -39.40
N ARG A 716 29.20 -9.57 -39.63
CA ARG A 716 30.63 -9.63 -39.28
C ARG A 716 31.44 -8.55 -39.96
N LEU A 717 31.16 -8.32 -41.23
CA LEU A 717 31.82 -7.29 -42.04
C LEU A 717 31.43 -5.88 -41.59
N LEU A 718 30.17 -5.64 -41.23
CA LEU A 718 29.67 -4.30 -40.92
C LEU A 718 29.90 -3.88 -39.47
N LYS A 719 30.00 -4.83 -38.52
CA LYS A 719 30.13 -4.55 -37.08
C LYS A 719 31.26 -3.58 -36.73
N PRO A 720 32.46 -3.64 -37.34
CA PRO A 720 33.53 -2.69 -37.01
C PRO A 720 33.15 -1.21 -37.16
N PHE A 721 32.27 -0.86 -38.11
CA PHE A 721 31.84 0.52 -38.28
C PHE A 721 30.95 1.05 -37.15
N PHE A 722 30.36 0.15 -36.36
CA PHE A 722 29.49 0.47 -35.21
C PHE A 722 30.21 0.28 -33.87
N CYS A 723 31.53 0.09 -33.90
CA CYS A 723 32.41 0.06 -32.72
C CYS A 723 33.24 1.35 -32.68
N THR A 724 33.58 1.82 -31.49
CA THR A 724 34.56 2.93 -31.33
C THR A 724 35.94 2.50 -31.84
N ASP A 725 36.73 3.43 -32.37
CA ASP A 725 38.11 3.15 -32.77
C ASP A 725 38.96 2.70 -31.57
N ALA A 726 38.71 3.25 -30.38
CA ALA A 726 39.31 2.77 -29.13
C ALA A 726 39.05 1.27 -28.89
N GLN A 727 37.80 0.82 -29.06
CA GLN A 727 37.43 -0.59 -28.91
C GLN A 727 38.09 -1.48 -29.99
N LEU A 728 38.16 -1.00 -31.23
CA LEU A 728 38.79 -1.76 -32.31
C LEU A 728 40.30 -1.93 -32.10
N ARG A 729 40.97 -0.92 -31.53
CA ARG A 729 42.39 -1.00 -31.15
C ARG A 729 42.61 -1.96 -29.99
N GLU A 730 41.75 -1.92 -28.97
CA GLU A 730 41.79 -2.85 -27.84
C GLU A 730 41.57 -4.32 -28.28
N ALA A 731 40.66 -4.53 -29.25
CA ALA A 731 40.46 -5.84 -29.89
C ALA A 731 41.59 -6.22 -30.88
N GLY A 732 42.54 -5.32 -31.13
CA GLY A 732 43.66 -5.51 -32.04
C GLY A 732 43.25 -5.69 -33.51
N LEU A 733 42.17 -5.01 -33.92
CA LEU A 733 41.60 -5.03 -35.28
C LEU A 733 41.94 -3.76 -36.08
N LEU A 734 42.23 -2.65 -35.41
CA LEU A 734 42.57 -1.36 -36.04
C LEU A 734 43.99 -0.93 -35.61
N PRO A 735 44.87 -0.52 -36.55
CA PRO A 735 46.17 0.06 -36.22
C PRO A 735 46.06 1.33 -35.35
N ALA A 736 47.08 1.60 -34.53
CA ALA A 736 47.06 2.72 -33.58
C ALA A 736 46.96 4.10 -34.26
N ASP A 737 47.53 4.25 -35.46
CA ASP A 737 47.60 5.46 -36.27
C ASP A 737 46.42 5.63 -37.25
N ARG A 738 45.46 4.70 -37.24
CA ARG A 738 44.32 4.68 -38.17
C ARG A 738 43.00 4.92 -37.45
N ASN A 739 42.02 5.41 -38.22
CA ASN A 739 40.63 5.57 -37.82
C ASN A 739 39.71 4.80 -38.78
N LEU A 740 38.51 4.42 -38.31
CA LEU A 740 37.49 3.80 -39.14
C LEU A 740 36.17 4.59 -39.04
N PRO A 741 36.02 5.69 -39.80
CA PRO A 741 34.79 6.47 -39.78
C PRO A 741 33.61 5.65 -40.33
N LEU A 742 32.42 5.85 -39.75
CA LEU A 742 31.16 5.29 -40.26
C LEU A 742 30.57 6.23 -41.32
N PRO A 743 30.56 5.89 -42.62
CA PRO A 743 29.96 6.74 -43.63
C PRO A 743 28.43 6.73 -43.49
N GLY A 744 27.79 7.91 -43.51
CA GLY A 744 26.33 8.01 -43.42
C GLY A 744 25.58 7.24 -44.52
N GLU A 745 26.21 7.10 -45.70
CA GLU A 745 25.68 6.28 -46.81
C GLU A 745 25.52 4.80 -46.44
N LEU A 746 26.38 4.26 -45.57
CA LEU A 746 26.32 2.86 -45.14
C LEU A 746 25.05 2.63 -44.32
N VAL A 747 24.72 3.54 -43.39
CA VAL A 747 23.45 3.48 -42.63
C VAL A 747 22.25 3.61 -43.57
N ARG A 748 22.30 4.54 -44.54
CA ARG A 748 21.21 4.74 -45.52
C ARG A 748 20.93 3.47 -46.32
N ARG A 749 21.97 2.82 -46.86
CA ARG A 749 21.84 1.61 -47.69
C ARG A 749 21.32 0.42 -46.89
N ILE A 750 21.77 0.25 -45.64
CA ILE A 750 21.23 -0.79 -44.76
C ILE A 750 19.73 -0.57 -44.50
N VAL A 751 19.32 0.66 -44.19
CA VAL A 751 17.90 1.01 -43.95
C VAL A 751 17.02 0.77 -45.19
N THR A 752 17.54 1.02 -46.39
CA THR A 752 16.83 0.76 -47.65
C THR A 752 16.98 -0.67 -48.16
N ASN A 753 17.49 -1.59 -47.33
CA ASN A 753 17.74 -3.00 -47.64
C ASN A 753 18.71 -3.25 -48.82
N ASP A 754 19.52 -2.27 -49.19
CA ASP A 754 20.61 -2.40 -50.17
C ASP A 754 21.89 -2.93 -49.51
N LEU A 755 21.81 -4.19 -49.07
CA LEU A 755 22.91 -4.85 -48.35
C LEU A 755 24.13 -5.11 -49.24
N SER A 756 23.92 -5.38 -50.53
CA SER A 756 25.01 -5.58 -51.49
C SER A 756 25.84 -4.30 -51.64
N GLY A 757 25.19 -3.15 -51.81
CA GLY A 757 25.85 -1.85 -51.85
C GLY A 757 26.59 -1.52 -50.55
N ALA A 758 25.97 -1.80 -49.39
CA ALA A 758 26.59 -1.60 -48.08
C ALA A 758 27.86 -2.46 -47.89
N VAL A 759 27.82 -3.74 -48.27
CA VAL A 759 28.96 -4.67 -48.25
C VAL A 759 30.09 -4.17 -49.15
N GLY A 760 29.78 -3.68 -50.35
CA GLY A 760 30.76 -3.12 -51.27
C GLY A 760 31.53 -1.92 -50.69
N ILE A 761 30.81 -0.99 -50.05
CA ILE A 761 31.42 0.16 -49.36
C ILE A 761 32.26 -0.29 -48.18
N ALA A 762 31.72 -1.18 -47.34
CA ALA A 762 32.39 -1.68 -46.15
C ALA A 762 33.73 -2.35 -46.49
N ARG A 763 33.79 -3.20 -47.50
CA ARG A 763 35.04 -3.86 -47.94
C ARG A 763 36.12 -2.86 -48.36
N ARG A 764 35.76 -1.85 -49.17
CA ARG A 764 36.71 -0.82 -49.61
C ARG A 764 37.25 -0.02 -48.42
N ARG A 765 36.37 0.37 -47.50
CA ARG A 765 36.74 1.19 -46.32
C ARG A 765 37.57 0.40 -45.31
N LEU A 766 37.23 -0.86 -45.02
CA LEU A 766 38.03 -1.72 -44.12
C LEU A 766 39.44 -1.94 -44.67
N ARG A 767 39.56 -2.23 -45.97
CA ARG A 767 40.88 -2.37 -46.64
C ARG A 767 41.70 -1.09 -46.53
N ALA A 768 41.08 0.07 -46.77
CA ALA A 768 41.75 1.37 -46.65
C ALA A 768 42.20 1.70 -45.21
N ALA A 769 41.45 1.24 -44.20
CA ALA A 769 41.78 1.39 -42.78
C ALA A 769 42.78 0.34 -42.25
N GLY A 770 43.21 -0.60 -43.10
CA GLY A 770 44.14 -1.68 -42.71
C GLY A 770 43.49 -2.80 -41.89
N VAL A 771 42.15 -2.86 -41.82
CA VAL A 771 41.42 -3.91 -41.11
C VAL A 771 41.32 -5.14 -42.02
N ARG A 772 41.99 -6.23 -41.65
CA ARG A 772 41.96 -7.49 -42.40
C ARG A 772 40.66 -8.24 -42.11
N CYS A 773 39.88 -8.50 -43.16
CA CYS A 773 38.64 -9.27 -43.07
C CYS A 773 38.72 -10.47 -44.03
N PRO A 774 38.95 -11.70 -43.53
CA PRO A 774 39.19 -12.88 -44.36
C PRO A 774 37.91 -13.48 -44.99
N LEU A 775 36.81 -12.73 -45.03
CA LEU A 775 35.53 -13.24 -45.54
C LEU A 775 35.53 -13.24 -47.09
N PRO A 776 35.33 -14.41 -47.75
CA PRO A 776 35.17 -14.48 -49.20
C PRO A 776 33.89 -13.78 -49.66
N ALA A 777 33.62 -13.76 -50.97
CA ALA A 777 32.46 -13.09 -51.56
C ALA A 777 31.16 -13.45 -50.81
N ILE A 778 30.61 -12.48 -50.09
CA ILE A 778 29.40 -12.65 -49.29
C ILE A 778 28.21 -12.51 -50.24
N SER A 779 27.48 -13.60 -50.50
CA SER A 779 26.11 -13.49 -51.02
C SER A 779 25.27 -12.84 -49.92
N ALA A 780 24.53 -11.77 -50.23
CA ALA A 780 23.72 -11.08 -49.24
C ALA A 780 22.67 -12.06 -48.69
N PRO A 781 22.71 -12.45 -47.40
CA PRO A 781 21.72 -13.34 -46.82
C PRO A 781 20.35 -12.64 -46.76
N GLU A 782 19.28 -13.42 -46.61
CA GLU A 782 17.90 -12.96 -46.32
C GLU A 782 17.77 -12.37 -44.91
N VAL A 783 18.62 -11.39 -44.55
CA VAL A 783 18.49 -10.64 -43.30
C VAL A 783 17.87 -9.29 -43.63
N ASP A 784 16.77 -8.96 -42.96
CA ASP A 784 16.17 -7.63 -43.05
C ASP A 784 17.18 -6.54 -42.63
N GLY A 785 17.34 -5.52 -43.46
CA GLY A 785 18.31 -4.45 -43.24
C GLY A 785 18.05 -3.64 -41.96
N MET A 786 16.79 -3.40 -41.59
CA MET A 786 16.47 -2.69 -40.35
C MET A 786 16.83 -3.53 -39.11
N ARG A 787 16.52 -4.82 -39.11
CA ARG A 787 16.96 -5.76 -38.06
C ARG A 787 18.48 -5.86 -37.98
N LEU A 788 19.15 -5.92 -39.13
CA LEU A 788 20.61 -5.92 -39.19
C LEU A 788 21.20 -4.65 -38.56
N LEU A 789 20.66 -3.47 -38.88
CA LEU A 789 21.12 -2.21 -38.28
C LEU A 789 20.91 -2.21 -36.76
N ALA A 790 19.75 -2.65 -36.28
CA ALA A 790 19.44 -2.75 -34.86
C ALA A 790 20.45 -3.66 -34.12
N ALA A 791 20.76 -4.83 -34.70
CA ALA A 791 21.76 -5.74 -34.17
C ALA A 791 23.18 -5.16 -34.20
N LEU A 792 23.54 -4.41 -35.24
CA LEU A 792 24.86 -3.76 -35.37
C LEU A 792 25.08 -2.72 -34.27
N LEU A 793 24.02 -2.07 -33.80
CA LEU A 793 24.08 -1.11 -32.69
C LEU A 793 24.27 -1.78 -31.34
N ALA A 794 23.79 -3.02 -31.15
CA ALA A 794 23.94 -3.74 -29.89
C ALA A 794 25.43 -3.96 -29.57
N PRO A 795 25.96 -3.37 -28.48
CA PRO A 795 27.37 -3.51 -28.13
C PRO A 795 27.73 -4.95 -27.78
N VAL A 796 28.88 -5.41 -28.28
CA VAL A 796 29.53 -6.68 -27.93
C VAL A 796 30.87 -6.36 -27.26
N SER A 797 31.39 -7.26 -26.42
CA SER A 797 32.68 -7.05 -25.75
C SER A 797 33.83 -7.00 -26.76
N GLY A 798 34.95 -6.36 -26.41
CA GLY A 798 36.17 -6.35 -27.24
C GLY A 798 36.69 -7.77 -27.53
N PHE A 799 36.51 -8.69 -26.58
CA PHE A 799 36.83 -10.11 -26.75
C PHE A 799 35.95 -10.79 -27.81
N GLU A 800 34.63 -10.61 -27.74
CA GLU A 800 33.71 -11.15 -28.76
C GLU A 800 33.97 -10.52 -30.13
N LEU A 801 34.30 -9.22 -30.17
CA LEU A 801 34.66 -8.51 -31.39
C LEU A 801 35.93 -9.10 -32.04
N ALA A 802 36.93 -9.49 -31.26
CA ALA A 802 38.14 -10.15 -31.76
C ALA A 802 37.85 -11.55 -32.34
N ARG A 803 36.87 -12.28 -31.79
CA ARG A 803 36.44 -13.60 -32.32
C ARG A 803 35.67 -13.48 -33.64
N LEU A 804 35.03 -12.35 -33.85
CA LEU A 804 34.19 -12.05 -35.01
C LEU A 804 34.99 -12.00 -36.33
N LEU A 805 36.26 -11.59 -36.24
CA LEU A 805 37.21 -11.46 -37.35
C LEU A 805 38.51 -12.20 -36.99
N PRO A 806 38.56 -13.55 -37.13
CA PRO A 806 39.71 -14.32 -36.69
C PRO A 806 40.99 -13.91 -37.42
N ARG A 807 42.09 -13.78 -36.65
CA ARG A 807 43.44 -13.60 -37.18
C ARG A 807 43.86 -14.90 -37.89
N GLU A 808 44.46 -14.79 -39.07
CA GLU A 808 45.22 -15.91 -39.64
C GLU A 808 46.30 -16.31 -38.61
N ARG A 809 46.29 -17.59 -38.19
CA ARG A 809 47.45 -18.15 -37.51
C ARG A 809 48.61 -18.01 -38.50
N ARG A 810 49.70 -17.35 -38.10
CA ARG A 810 50.97 -17.50 -38.82
C ARG A 810 51.29 -18.99 -38.80
N THR A 811 51.04 -19.68 -39.90
CA THR A 811 51.79 -20.90 -40.21
C THR A 811 53.21 -20.44 -40.40
N GLU A 812 54.05 -20.66 -39.37
CA GLU A 812 55.49 -20.70 -39.55
C GLU A 812 55.75 -21.79 -40.58
N SER A 813 56.02 -21.36 -41.81
CA SER A 813 56.60 -22.18 -42.84
C SER A 813 57.98 -22.62 -42.35
N ASN A 814 58.04 -23.83 -41.79
CA ASN A 814 59.24 -24.64 -41.83
C ASN A 814 59.53 -24.93 -43.31
N GLU A 815 60.25 -24.04 -43.97
CA GLU A 815 61.01 -24.38 -45.16
C GLU A 815 62.47 -24.59 -44.73
N THR A 816 62.77 -25.88 -44.58
CA THR A 816 64.11 -26.42 -44.57
C THR A 816 64.68 -26.26 -45.98
N THR A 817 65.64 -25.37 -46.17
CA THR A 817 66.87 -25.67 -46.94
C THR A 817 67.99 -24.73 -46.52
#